data_AF-A0A954FCD5-F1
#
_entry.id   AF-A0A954FCD5-F1
#
_cell.length_a   1.000
_cell.length_b   1.000
_cell.length_c   1.000
_cell.angle_alpha   90.00
_cell.angle_beta   90.00
_cell.angle_gamma   90.00
#
_symmetry.space_group_name_H-M   'P 1'
#
loop_
_entity.id
_entity.type
_entity.pdbx_description
1 polymer ?
#
loop_
_entity_poly.entity_id
_entity_poly.type
_entity_poly.pdbx_seq_one_letter_code
_entity_poly.pdbx_strand_id
1 'polypeptide(L)'
;MTVSSNQHSGETPLPAVDQHIIREILGYLNFSNGKPDPKFRFNWNQLFTDLGERPSAETLERLLSTHLKSLKGTSGAFQEITQAENVIRLALQECLPRYRAHHRDLLFHICEREFLQPYFLAVLFESLLEQGGPWTETDRIVTGTIDRLNDFVGFRPVAVLENGRQMQVYPHEKFRPLPVYFRDSGVACGVYQKLIEQTIKTLQTTPDDLLHQAHFRLERMDEIAIDLRAHDHLHPVNKRTNYMFGEWDPHIIDNQGYYRRFVIRRLILDSLLAWIDEHKEIPLQERLEDAAAVLSGTMLMASSISGSGPDTHASDISLTSLLPKVARQRDDYYNRLLASASGSRAERLRKEAKQSQQPFGHIRHYLNLHLARYGAQQVQHRQLSRIYARMGFSVAARCEAAVIPCTSVRFECEIQWRITLVHLHLERYELEQAWKLIPEIEDHLTRGIECGALIDPWNILGFQGLFPLFISREDSIPDQRSEVLLDLMEEMFSAYSATLSEAAAQGNDKLKLEISHRFQKLAETWDRYATTTVEDLPHVNGQDSFESAAHVSQILTEWKKGGEAVGDISFWREHVDRFESAKAYALTVDALLQKQDHVAAIGLIMQWLSQVDQTGLESGPYSIHSVLLQWMRQLTSEIEPESFNANSTSIRKMFDYLEVNAADYWSV
;
A
#
# COMPACT_ATOMS: atom_id res chain seq x y z
N MET A 1 24.59 22.64 9.73
CA MET A 1 26.07 22.65 9.71
C MET A 1 26.50 22.59 8.26
N THR A 2 27.11 23.66 7.78
CA THR A 2 27.58 23.86 6.40
C THR A 2 28.80 22.99 6.14
N VAL A 3 28.64 21.94 5.32
CA VAL A 3 29.74 21.09 4.87
C VAL A 3 30.26 21.64 3.54
N SER A 4 31.52 22.04 3.58
CA SER A 4 32.32 22.48 2.44
C SER A 4 32.35 21.43 1.33
N SER A 5 31.95 21.84 0.13
CA SER A 5 32.07 21.09 -1.11
C SER A 5 33.52 21.11 -1.61
N ASN A 6 34.33 20.13 -1.19
CA ASN A 6 35.55 19.80 -1.90
C ASN A 6 35.22 18.80 -3.01
N GLN A 7 35.13 19.31 -4.24
CA GLN A 7 35.23 18.51 -5.45
C GLN A 7 36.64 17.89 -5.50
N HIS A 8 36.73 16.60 -5.19
CA HIS A 8 37.83 15.76 -5.63
C HIS A 8 37.33 14.92 -6.79
N SER A 9 37.75 15.30 -8.00
CA SER A 9 37.81 14.45 -9.18
C SER A 9 38.88 13.37 -8.98
N GLY A 10 38.68 12.48 -8.01
CA GLY A 10 39.43 11.24 -7.89
C GLY A 10 38.56 10.14 -8.48
N GLU A 11 38.90 9.64 -9.67
CA GLU A 11 38.29 8.43 -10.19
C GLU A 11 38.47 7.32 -9.15
N THR A 12 37.36 6.87 -8.57
CA THR A 12 37.37 5.75 -7.63
C THR A 12 37.99 4.54 -8.36
N PRO A 13 39.08 3.95 -7.85
CA PRO A 13 39.72 2.82 -8.52
C PRO A 13 38.71 1.69 -8.70
N LEU A 14 38.73 1.04 -9.87
CA LEU A 14 37.86 -0.09 -10.15
C LEU A 14 38.19 -1.24 -9.17
N PRO A 15 37.17 -1.87 -8.57
CA PRO A 15 37.40 -2.99 -7.66
C PRO A 15 38.02 -4.18 -8.42
N ALA A 16 38.95 -4.87 -7.77
CA ALA A 16 39.57 -6.07 -8.33
C ALA A 16 38.57 -7.22 -8.28
N VAL A 17 38.34 -7.86 -9.43
CA VAL A 17 37.39 -8.97 -9.60
C VAL A 17 38.02 -10.08 -10.45
N ASP A 18 37.54 -11.31 -10.31
CA ASP A 18 38.03 -12.42 -11.13
C ASP A 18 37.78 -12.16 -12.64
N GLN A 19 38.87 -12.07 -13.41
CA GLN A 19 38.83 -11.81 -14.85
C GLN A 19 38.16 -12.93 -15.65
N HIS A 20 38.18 -14.17 -15.16
CA HIS A 20 37.52 -15.29 -15.80
C HIS A 20 36.00 -15.17 -15.64
N ILE A 21 35.53 -14.89 -14.43
CA ILE A 21 34.10 -14.75 -14.11
C ILE A 21 33.48 -13.60 -14.90
N ILE A 22 34.11 -12.42 -14.90
CA ILE A 22 33.59 -11.26 -15.64
C ILE A 22 33.56 -11.50 -17.15
N ARG A 23 34.55 -12.23 -17.70
CA ARG A 23 34.57 -12.60 -19.12
C ARG A 23 33.40 -13.52 -19.47
N GLU A 24 33.05 -14.48 -18.62
CA GLU A 24 31.90 -15.36 -18.86
C GLU A 24 30.57 -14.61 -18.75
N ILE A 25 30.43 -13.71 -17.77
CA ILE A 25 29.28 -12.80 -17.64
C ILE A 25 29.09 -11.97 -18.92
N LEU A 26 30.14 -11.28 -19.37
CA LEU A 26 30.10 -10.45 -20.57
C LEU A 26 29.85 -11.27 -21.83
N GLY A 27 30.38 -12.50 -21.89
CA GLY A 27 30.09 -13.45 -22.96
C GLY A 27 28.61 -13.81 -23.03
N TYR A 28 27.99 -14.09 -21.89
CA TYR A 28 26.54 -14.34 -21.82
C TYR A 28 25.74 -13.11 -22.29
N LEU A 29 26.07 -11.90 -21.81
CA LEU A 29 25.39 -10.67 -22.23
C LEU A 29 25.52 -10.39 -23.74
N ASN A 30 26.60 -10.85 -24.37
CA ASN A 30 26.85 -10.60 -25.79
C ASN A 30 26.21 -11.62 -26.75
N PHE A 31 25.90 -12.84 -26.30
CA PHE A 31 25.37 -13.92 -27.16
C PHE A 31 24.03 -14.50 -26.75
N SER A 32 23.64 -14.36 -25.48
CA SER A 32 22.39 -14.94 -25.03
C SER A 32 21.20 -14.17 -25.61
N ASN A 33 20.12 -14.90 -25.85
CA ASN A 33 18.80 -14.33 -26.16
C ASN A 33 17.94 -14.20 -24.89
N GLY A 34 18.55 -14.18 -23.70
CA GLY A 34 17.86 -14.01 -22.42
C GLY A 34 17.32 -15.28 -21.79
N LYS A 35 17.68 -16.46 -22.31
CA LYS A 35 17.29 -17.73 -21.69
C LYS A 35 17.97 -17.89 -20.33
N PRO A 36 17.23 -18.13 -19.23
CA PRO A 36 17.80 -18.38 -17.92
C PRO A 36 18.99 -19.35 -17.94
N ASP A 37 20.14 -18.92 -17.43
CA ASP A 37 21.35 -19.74 -17.36
C ASP A 37 21.87 -19.82 -15.92
N PRO A 38 21.86 -21.01 -15.30
CA PRO A 38 22.39 -21.20 -13.95
C PRO A 38 23.84 -20.77 -13.79
N LYS A 39 24.67 -20.95 -14.82
CA LYS A 39 26.09 -20.60 -14.77
C LYS A 39 26.28 -19.08 -14.77
N PHE A 40 25.58 -18.36 -15.65
CA PHE A 40 25.53 -16.90 -15.63
C PHE A 40 25.11 -16.36 -14.26
N ARG A 41 24.01 -16.86 -13.69
CA ARG A 41 23.52 -16.44 -12.37
C ARG A 41 24.54 -16.71 -11.26
N PHE A 42 25.15 -17.90 -11.26
CA PHE A 42 26.20 -18.26 -10.31
C PHE A 42 27.40 -17.31 -10.40
N ASN A 43 27.92 -17.08 -11.61
CA ASN A 43 29.05 -16.18 -11.85
C ASN A 43 28.72 -14.75 -11.42
N TRP A 44 27.50 -14.29 -11.69
CA TRP A 44 27.02 -12.99 -11.27
C TRP A 44 26.96 -12.85 -9.75
N ASN A 45 26.55 -13.90 -9.04
CA ASN A 45 26.58 -13.93 -7.58
C ASN A 45 28.01 -13.94 -7.01
N GLN A 46 28.94 -14.64 -7.66
CA GLN A 46 30.36 -14.62 -7.29
C GLN A 46 30.98 -13.23 -7.50
N LEU A 47 30.63 -12.53 -8.59
CA LEU A 47 31.06 -11.15 -8.81
C LEU A 47 30.65 -10.25 -7.63
N PHE A 48 29.42 -10.37 -7.12
CA PHE A 48 28.99 -9.61 -5.95
C PHE A 48 29.70 -10.01 -4.65
N THR A 49 30.12 -11.27 -4.55
CA THR A 49 30.94 -11.75 -3.43
C THR A 49 32.33 -11.11 -3.44
N ASP A 50 32.97 -11.03 -4.61
CA ASP A 50 34.29 -10.40 -4.80
C ASP A 50 34.27 -8.90 -4.49
N LEU A 51 33.17 -8.22 -4.85
CA LEU A 51 33.00 -6.79 -4.60
C LEU A 51 32.89 -6.44 -3.10
N GLY A 52 32.43 -7.38 -2.27
CA GLY A 52 32.32 -7.26 -0.81
C GLY A 52 31.24 -6.29 -0.32
N GLU A 53 31.17 -5.09 -0.88
CA GLU A 53 30.11 -4.11 -0.66
C GLU A 53 29.17 -4.01 -1.87
N ARG A 54 27.92 -3.59 -1.63
CA ARG A 54 26.95 -3.38 -2.70
C ARG A 54 27.43 -2.22 -3.59
N PRO A 55 27.74 -2.48 -4.88
CA PRO A 55 28.24 -1.43 -5.78
C PRO A 55 27.13 -0.42 -6.09
N SER A 56 27.51 0.79 -6.50
CA SER A 56 26.55 1.69 -7.16
C SER A 56 26.31 1.22 -8.61
N ALA A 57 25.19 1.66 -9.21
CA ALA A 57 24.90 1.33 -10.60
C ALA A 57 26.00 1.84 -11.54
N GLU A 58 26.53 3.04 -11.29
CA GLU A 58 27.62 3.62 -12.10
C GLU A 58 28.93 2.84 -11.94
N THR A 59 29.22 2.36 -10.73
CA THR A 59 30.42 1.55 -10.48
C THR A 59 30.35 0.23 -11.23
N LEU A 60 29.20 -0.43 -11.18
CA LEU A 60 28.96 -1.68 -11.89
C LEU A 60 29.01 -1.48 -13.41
N GLU A 61 28.39 -0.41 -13.92
CA GLU A 61 28.41 -0.06 -15.34
C GLU A 61 29.84 0.18 -15.84
N ARG A 62 30.61 1.00 -15.11
CA ARG A 62 32.00 1.31 -15.47
C ARG A 62 32.87 0.06 -15.45
N LEU A 63 32.70 -0.80 -14.44
CA LEU A 63 33.41 -2.08 -14.33
C LEU A 63 33.12 -2.96 -15.55
N LEU A 64 31.85 -3.24 -15.84
CA LEU A 64 31.46 -4.10 -16.97
C LEU A 64 31.90 -3.50 -18.31
N SER A 65 31.71 -2.20 -18.51
CA SER A 65 32.07 -1.51 -19.76
C SER A 65 33.58 -1.49 -19.99
N THR A 66 34.39 -1.30 -18.94
CA THR A 66 35.85 -1.29 -19.05
C THR A 66 36.38 -2.67 -19.44
N HIS A 67 35.88 -3.72 -18.80
CA HIS A 67 36.25 -5.10 -19.13
C HIS A 67 35.72 -5.55 -20.50
N LEU A 68 34.53 -5.09 -20.90
CA LEU A 68 33.99 -5.40 -22.23
C LEU A 68 34.86 -4.80 -23.34
N LYS A 69 35.31 -3.56 -23.17
CA LYS A 69 36.22 -2.89 -24.12
C LYS A 69 37.58 -3.59 -24.22
N SER A 70 38.12 -4.08 -23.11
CA SER A 70 39.41 -4.81 -23.15
C SER A 70 39.28 -6.19 -23.80
N LEU A 71 38.08 -6.78 -23.83
CA LEU A 71 37.81 -8.05 -24.51
C LEU A 71 37.55 -7.89 -26.01
N LYS A 72 37.28 -6.69 -26.52
CA LYS A 72 36.98 -6.46 -27.95
C LYS A 72 38.11 -6.99 -28.84
N GLY A 73 37.77 -7.85 -29.81
CA GLY A 73 38.71 -8.45 -30.76
C GLY A 73 39.63 -9.54 -30.19
N THR A 74 39.48 -9.93 -28.91
CA THR A 74 40.35 -10.96 -28.29
C THR A 74 39.94 -12.40 -28.66
N SER A 75 38.67 -12.64 -28.97
CA SER A 75 38.15 -13.94 -29.38
C SER A 75 36.95 -13.75 -30.30
N GLY A 76 36.56 -14.80 -31.04
CA GLY A 76 35.37 -14.73 -31.91
C GLY A 76 34.10 -14.31 -31.16
N ALA A 77 34.03 -14.61 -29.86
CA ALA A 77 32.94 -14.19 -28.98
C ALA A 77 32.87 -12.65 -28.77
N PHE A 78 33.99 -11.96 -28.87
CA PHE A 78 34.06 -10.51 -28.62
C PHE A 78 34.48 -9.74 -29.86
N GLN A 79 34.25 -10.31 -31.05
CA GLN A 79 34.53 -9.62 -32.31
C GLN A 79 33.67 -8.36 -32.44
N GLU A 80 32.37 -8.51 -32.19
CA GLU A 80 31.40 -7.43 -32.03
C GLU A 80 30.86 -7.44 -30.61
N ILE A 81 30.81 -6.28 -29.96
CA ILE A 81 30.37 -6.14 -28.55
C ILE A 81 29.13 -5.28 -28.39
N THR A 82 28.51 -4.87 -29.50
CA THR A 82 27.41 -3.90 -29.54
C THR A 82 26.20 -4.34 -28.74
N GLN A 83 25.91 -5.65 -28.71
CA GLN A 83 24.81 -6.17 -27.90
C GLN A 83 25.10 -5.96 -26.40
N ALA A 84 26.22 -6.46 -25.90
CA ALA A 84 26.58 -6.32 -24.49
C ALA A 84 26.69 -4.84 -24.07
N GLU A 85 27.28 -3.97 -24.91
CA GLU A 85 27.35 -2.52 -24.63
C GLU A 85 25.96 -1.91 -24.44
N ASN A 86 25.01 -2.20 -25.34
CA ASN A 86 23.65 -1.67 -25.23
C ASN A 86 22.88 -2.28 -24.07
N VAL A 87 23.02 -3.58 -23.82
CA VAL A 87 22.33 -4.29 -22.73
C VAL A 87 22.77 -3.76 -21.37
N ILE A 88 24.07 -3.55 -21.14
CA ILE A 88 24.60 -2.95 -19.91
C ILE A 88 24.04 -1.55 -19.71
N ARG A 89 24.08 -0.71 -20.75
CA ARG A 89 23.54 0.66 -20.72
C ARG A 89 22.04 0.65 -20.41
N LEU A 90 21.25 -0.10 -21.16
CA LEU A 90 19.79 -0.18 -21.00
C LEU A 90 19.40 -0.72 -19.63
N ALA A 91 20.07 -1.75 -19.10
CA ALA A 91 19.74 -2.32 -17.80
C ALA A 91 19.96 -1.31 -16.66
N LEU A 92 21.14 -0.69 -16.63
CA LEU A 92 21.59 0.12 -15.49
C LEU A 92 21.15 1.57 -15.57
N GLN A 93 21.12 2.19 -16.76
CA GLN A 93 20.77 3.61 -16.93
C GLN A 93 19.29 3.85 -17.21
N GLU A 94 18.59 2.90 -17.83
CA GLU A 94 17.20 3.11 -18.28
C GLU A 94 16.21 2.24 -17.50
N CYS A 95 16.42 0.92 -17.50
CA CYS A 95 15.46 -0.04 -16.96
C CYS A 95 15.39 0.02 -15.44
N LEU A 96 16.52 0.04 -14.73
CA LEU A 96 16.53 0.09 -13.27
C LEU A 96 15.88 1.37 -12.71
N PRO A 97 16.19 2.60 -13.21
CA PRO A 97 15.48 3.80 -12.79
C PRO A 97 13.99 3.78 -13.12
N ARG A 98 13.60 3.28 -14.31
CA ARG A 98 12.18 3.19 -14.70
C ARG A 98 11.40 2.13 -13.92
N TYR A 99 12.03 1.02 -13.57
CA TYR A 99 11.47 0.02 -12.66
C TYR A 99 11.20 0.62 -11.28
N ARG A 100 12.16 1.38 -10.74
CA ARG A 100 11.96 2.10 -9.48
C ARG A 100 10.86 3.15 -9.56
N ALA A 101 10.79 3.89 -10.68
CA ALA A 101 9.74 4.88 -10.89
C ALA A 101 8.35 4.23 -10.98
N HIS A 102 8.24 3.07 -11.63
CA HIS A 102 7.01 2.28 -11.71
C HIS A 102 6.58 1.79 -10.31
N HIS A 103 7.53 1.40 -9.46
CA HIS A 103 7.29 0.89 -8.10
C HIS A 103 7.41 1.94 -6.99
N ARG A 104 7.43 3.23 -7.34
CA ARG A 104 7.58 4.35 -6.38
C ARG A 104 6.50 4.38 -5.30
N ASP A 105 5.38 3.73 -5.56
CA ASP A 105 4.25 3.65 -4.66
C ASP A 105 4.30 2.37 -3.81
N LEU A 106 4.27 1.21 -4.46
CA LEU A 106 4.27 -0.08 -3.77
C LEU A 106 5.53 -0.31 -2.92
N LEU A 107 6.71 0.08 -3.43
CA LEU A 107 8.02 -0.18 -2.83
C LEU A 107 8.73 1.12 -2.43
N PHE A 108 7.99 2.16 -2.06
CA PHE A 108 8.53 3.50 -1.77
C PHE A 108 9.61 3.56 -0.69
N HIS A 109 9.61 2.57 0.22
CA HIS A 109 10.52 2.47 1.34
C HIS A 109 11.83 1.73 1.01
N ILE A 110 11.89 1.10 -0.17
CA ILE A 110 13.07 0.38 -0.65
C ILE A 110 14.03 1.38 -1.28
N CYS A 111 15.26 1.44 -0.74
CA CYS A 111 16.26 2.34 -1.28
C CYS A 111 16.92 1.79 -2.55
N GLU A 112 17.61 2.66 -3.29
CA GLU A 112 18.29 2.29 -4.55
C GLU A 112 19.23 1.08 -4.39
N ARG A 113 20.03 1.10 -3.33
CA ARG A 113 21.02 0.05 -3.04
C ARG A 113 20.38 -1.29 -2.72
N GLU A 114 19.11 -1.33 -2.34
CA GLU A 114 18.39 -2.58 -2.07
C GLU A 114 17.88 -3.26 -3.35
N PHE A 115 17.75 -2.53 -4.47
CA PHE A 115 17.48 -3.12 -5.78
C PHE A 115 18.74 -3.70 -6.45
N LEU A 116 19.92 -3.25 -6.04
CA LEU A 116 21.21 -3.73 -6.56
C LEU A 116 21.63 -5.04 -5.88
N GLN A 117 20.85 -6.09 -6.13
CA GLN A 117 21.05 -7.45 -5.61
C GLN A 117 21.49 -8.37 -6.75
N PRO A 118 22.37 -9.36 -6.47
CA PRO A 118 22.96 -10.19 -7.52
C PRO A 118 21.88 -10.85 -8.39
N TYR A 119 21.01 -11.66 -7.80
CA TYR A 119 20.02 -12.39 -8.58
C TYR A 119 18.89 -11.54 -9.14
N PHE A 120 18.53 -10.42 -8.51
CA PHE A 120 17.59 -9.48 -9.12
C PHE A 120 18.17 -8.91 -10.42
N LEU A 121 19.43 -8.47 -10.41
CA LEU A 121 20.09 -7.96 -11.60
C LEU A 121 20.31 -9.03 -12.67
N ALA A 122 20.64 -10.27 -12.27
CA ALA A 122 20.74 -11.37 -13.22
C ALA A 122 19.41 -11.60 -13.97
N VAL A 123 18.28 -11.63 -13.24
CA VAL A 123 16.94 -11.76 -13.84
C VAL A 123 16.55 -10.53 -14.67
N LEU A 124 16.96 -9.33 -14.26
CA LEU A 124 16.80 -8.10 -15.06
C LEU A 124 17.51 -8.21 -16.40
N PHE A 125 18.78 -8.66 -16.41
CA PHE A 125 19.55 -8.85 -17.64
C PHE A 125 18.94 -9.93 -18.54
N GLU A 126 18.53 -11.06 -17.97
CA GLU A 126 17.83 -12.13 -18.70
C GLU A 126 16.54 -11.61 -19.35
N SER A 127 15.71 -10.90 -18.59
CA SER A 127 14.42 -10.35 -19.05
C SER A 127 14.60 -9.28 -20.14
N LEU A 128 15.68 -8.48 -20.05
CA LEU A 128 16.02 -7.48 -21.06
C LEU A 128 16.51 -8.12 -22.35
N LEU A 129 17.38 -9.12 -22.24
CA LEU A 129 17.86 -9.88 -23.40
C LEU A 129 16.73 -10.63 -24.11
N GLU A 130 15.72 -11.11 -23.37
CA GLU A 130 14.52 -11.78 -23.91
C GLU A 130 13.71 -10.84 -24.83
N GLN A 131 13.77 -9.51 -24.63
CA GLN A 131 13.09 -8.54 -25.50
C GLN A 131 13.68 -8.46 -26.91
N GLY A 132 14.95 -8.85 -27.07
CA GLY A 132 15.68 -8.82 -28.33
C GLY A 132 15.92 -7.44 -28.94
N GLY A 133 16.78 -7.40 -29.96
CA GLY A 133 17.03 -6.20 -30.76
C GLY A 133 15.84 -5.79 -31.64
N PRO A 134 15.89 -4.62 -32.29
CA PRO A 134 17.02 -3.68 -32.31
C PRO A 134 17.20 -2.93 -30.98
N TRP A 135 18.43 -2.89 -30.47
CA TRP A 135 18.77 -2.33 -29.15
C TRP A 135 18.64 -0.80 -29.04
N THR A 136 18.24 -0.14 -30.12
CA THR A 136 17.94 1.29 -30.16
C THR A 136 16.53 1.61 -29.67
N GLU A 137 15.62 0.63 -29.63
CA GLU A 137 14.23 0.80 -29.20
C GLU A 137 14.09 0.75 -27.67
N THR A 138 14.68 1.74 -26.99
CA THR A 138 14.74 1.81 -25.52
C THR A 138 13.36 1.66 -24.86
N ASP A 139 12.33 2.37 -25.35
CA ASP A 139 11.00 2.32 -24.71
C ASP A 139 10.33 0.96 -24.82
N ARG A 140 10.37 0.31 -25.98
CA ARG A 140 9.82 -1.04 -26.17
C ARG A 140 10.50 -2.03 -25.24
N ILE A 141 11.83 -2.01 -25.22
CA ILE A 141 12.64 -2.96 -24.45
C ILE A 141 12.42 -2.74 -22.95
N VAL A 142 12.48 -1.50 -22.47
CA VAL A 142 12.35 -1.23 -21.04
C VAL A 142 10.94 -1.54 -20.55
N THR A 143 9.89 -1.12 -21.27
CA THR A 143 8.51 -1.43 -20.88
C THR A 143 8.27 -2.95 -20.88
N GLY A 144 8.65 -3.66 -21.95
CA GLY A 144 8.50 -5.11 -22.01
C GLY A 144 9.31 -5.86 -20.94
N THR A 145 10.48 -5.33 -20.55
CA THR A 145 11.29 -5.88 -19.46
C THR A 145 10.59 -5.69 -18.11
N ILE A 146 10.04 -4.50 -17.83
CA ILE A 146 9.33 -4.24 -16.56
C ILE A 146 8.07 -5.10 -16.47
N ASP A 147 7.30 -5.22 -17.55
CA ASP A 147 6.10 -6.06 -17.60
C ASP A 147 6.45 -7.54 -17.37
N ARG A 148 7.58 -8.01 -17.92
CA ARG A 148 8.10 -9.36 -17.71
C ARG A 148 8.53 -9.61 -16.26
N LEU A 149 9.19 -8.63 -15.64
CA LEU A 149 9.65 -8.71 -14.26
C LEU A 149 8.50 -8.69 -13.25
N ASN A 150 7.45 -7.93 -13.53
CA ASN A 150 6.29 -7.77 -12.66
C ASN A 150 5.40 -9.01 -12.69
N ASP A 151 5.91 -10.10 -12.11
CA ASP A 151 5.33 -11.45 -12.18
C ASP A 151 4.73 -11.95 -10.86
N PHE A 152 4.72 -11.15 -9.80
CA PHE A 152 4.22 -11.54 -8.48
C PHE A 152 3.29 -10.50 -7.85
N VAL A 153 2.17 -10.95 -7.29
CA VAL A 153 1.28 -10.16 -6.41
C VAL A 153 0.96 -10.86 -5.09
N GLY A 154 1.10 -12.19 -5.05
CA GLY A 154 0.71 -13.06 -3.94
C GLY A 154 -0.78 -13.38 -3.91
N PHE A 155 -1.29 -13.84 -2.76
CA PHE A 155 -2.72 -14.09 -2.59
C PHE A 155 -3.55 -12.79 -2.75
N ARG A 156 -4.26 -12.67 -3.87
CA ARG A 156 -5.04 -11.50 -4.24
C ARG A 156 -6.38 -11.90 -4.88
N PRO A 157 -7.48 -11.92 -4.12
CA PRO A 157 -8.83 -12.13 -4.67
C PRO A 157 -9.18 -10.98 -5.61
N VAL A 158 -9.68 -11.27 -6.82
CA VAL A 158 -10.12 -10.26 -7.79
C VAL A 158 -11.58 -10.51 -8.13
N ALA A 159 -12.41 -9.49 -7.99
CA ALA A 159 -13.82 -9.58 -8.36
C ALA A 159 -13.96 -9.88 -9.86
N VAL A 160 -14.79 -10.88 -10.18
CA VAL A 160 -15.15 -11.20 -11.57
C VAL A 160 -16.49 -10.52 -11.85
N LEU A 161 -16.43 -9.38 -12.52
CA LEU A 161 -17.61 -8.61 -12.91
C LEU A 161 -17.65 -8.48 -14.44
N GLU A 162 -18.82 -8.17 -14.99
CA GLU A 162 -19.02 -7.91 -16.43
C GLU A 162 -18.42 -6.56 -16.88
N ASN A 163 -17.29 -6.14 -16.29
CA ASN A 163 -16.61 -4.87 -16.58
C ASN A 163 -15.43 -5.04 -17.56
N GLY A 164 -15.28 -6.21 -18.18
CA GLY A 164 -14.25 -6.49 -19.18
C GLY A 164 -12.83 -6.68 -18.62
N ARG A 165 -12.64 -6.65 -17.30
CA ARG A 165 -11.31 -6.73 -16.66
C ARG A 165 -10.70 -8.14 -16.59
N GLN A 166 -11.43 -9.17 -16.99
CA GLN A 166 -10.94 -10.56 -17.13
C GLN A 166 -10.12 -11.08 -15.93
N MET A 167 -10.50 -10.72 -14.70
CA MET A 167 -9.80 -11.12 -13.45
C MET A 167 -8.34 -10.62 -13.33
N GLN A 168 -7.97 -9.54 -14.04
CA GLN A 168 -6.61 -9.01 -13.98
C GLN A 168 -6.43 -7.98 -12.86
N VAL A 169 -5.38 -8.20 -12.05
CA VAL A 169 -4.87 -7.20 -11.09
C VAL A 169 -4.27 -6.00 -11.81
N TYR A 170 -4.17 -4.86 -11.12
CA TYR A 170 -3.51 -3.69 -11.70
C TYR A 170 -2.02 -3.95 -11.94
N PRO A 171 -1.40 -3.40 -13.00
CA PRO A 171 0.03 -3.57 -13.26
C PRO A 171 0.93 -3.13 -12.09
N HIS A 172 0.57 -2.04 -11.40
CA HIS A 172 1.32 -1.49 -10.26
C HIS A 172 1.18 -2.31 -8.97
N GLU A 173 0.30 -3.31 -8.90
CA GLU A 173 0.25 -4.28 -7.80
C GLU A 173 1.31 -5.39 -7.94
N LYS A 174 1.75 -5.65 -9.17
CA LYS A 174 2.70 -6.72 -9.48
C LYS A 174 4.12 -6.19 -9.42
N PHE A 175 5.05 -6.99 -8.88
CA PHE A 175 6.47 -6.65 -8.88
C PHE A 175 7.31 -7.94 -8.96
N ARG A 176 8.62 -7.82 -9.17
CA ARG A 176 9.54 -8.96 -9.04
C ARG A 176 9.95 -9.14 -7.58
N PRO A 177 9.61 -10.26 -6.91
CA PRO A 177 10.11 -10.54 -5.57
C PRO A 177 11.62 -10.78 -5.65
N LEU A 178 12.34 -10.38 -4.60
CA LEU A 178 13.80 -10.42 -4.59
C LEU A 178 14.30 -11.87 -4.55
N PRO A 179 14.94 -12.40 -5.61
CA PRO A 179 15.41 -13.78 -5.58
C PRO A 179 16.61 -13.91 -4.65
N VAL A 180 16.60 -14.91 -3.77
CA VAL A 180 17.69 -15.20 -2.82
C VAL A 180 18.24 -16.60 -2.94
N TYR A 181 17.61 -17.46 -3.73
CA TYR A 181 18.09 -18.78 -4.07
C TYR A 181 17.57 -19.22 -5.42
N PHE A 182 18.43 -19.85 -6.20
CA PHE A 182 18.04 -20.67 -7.34
C PHE A 182 18.63 -22.07 -7.19
N ARG A 183 17.89 -23.10 -7.61
CA ARG A 183 18.33 -24.50 -7.44
C ARG A 183 19.75 -24.75 -7.96
N ASP A 184 20.01 -24.33 -9.20
CA ASP A 184 21.24 -24.67 -9.90
C ASP A 184 22.33 -23.59 -9.75
N SER A 185 22.03 -22.48 -9.07
CA SER A 185 22.99 -21.38 -8.82
C SER A 185 23.32 -21.20 -7.34
N GLY A 186 22.55 -21.80 -6.43
CA GLY A 186 22.73 -21.68 -4.99
C GLY A 186 22.15 -20.38 -4.42
N VAL A 187 22.62 -20.01 -3.22
CA VAL A 187 22.09 -18.89 -2.44
C VAL A 187 22.78 -17.58 -2.79
N ALA A 188 22.02 -16.49 -2.88
CA ALA A 188 22.53 -15.15 -3.13
C ALA A 188 23.45 -14.69 -1.98
N CYS A 189 24.57 -14.05 -2.30
CA CYS A 189 25.40 -13.40 -1.30
C CYS A 189 24.66 -12.21 -0.67
N GLY A 190 24.87 -11.99 0.63
CA GLY A 190 24.28 -10.86 1.36
C GLY A 190 23.76 -11.24 2.73
N VAL A 191 22.92 -10.36 3.30
CA VAL A 191 22.46 -10.46 4.70
C VAL A 191 21.70 -11.75 5.01
N TYR A 192 20.96 -12.29 4.04
CA TYR A 192 20.16 -13.50 4.21
C TYR A 192 20.93 -14.80 3.90
N GLN A 193 22.14 -14.71 3.34
CA GLN A 193 22.86 -15.86 2.78
C GLN A 193 22.97 -17.02 3.77
N LYS A 194 23.56 -16.77 4.95
CA LYS A 194 23.82 -17.82 5.96
C LYS A 194 22.55 -18.50 6.45
N LEU A 195 21.48 -17.72 6.65
CA LEU A 195 20.20 -18.23 7.13
C LEU A 195 19.52 -19.09 6.05
N ILE A 196 19.50 -18.64 4.80
CA ILE A 196 18.89 -19.38 3.68
C ILE A 196 19.68 -20.64 3.37
N GLU A 197 21.02 -20.58 3.34
CA GLU A 197 21.87 -21.77 3.18
C GLU A 197 21.59 -22.82 4.26
N GLN A 198 21.53 -22.39 5.52
CA GLN A 198 21.25 -23.30 6.63
C GLN A 198 19.82 -23.86 6.57
N THR A 199 18.85 -23.05 6.12
CA THR A 199 17.45 -23.47 5.96
C THR A 199 17.30 -24.52 4.87
N ILE A 200 17.97 -24.35 3.73
CA ILE A 200 17.98 -25.36 2.66
C ILE A 200 18.62 -26.65 3.15
N LYS A 201 19.74 -26.58 3.90
CA LYS A 201 20.36 -27.76 4.51
C LYS A 201 19.39 -28.47 5.46
N THR A 202 18.65 -27.72 6.29
CA THR A 202 17.63 -28.30 7.18
C THR A 202 16.49 -28.96 6.40
N LEU A 203 16.02 -28.36 5.31
CA LEU A 203 14.98 -28.96 4.46
C LEU A 203 15.48 -30.23 3.76
N GLN A 204 16.74 -30.28 3.32
CA GLN A 204 17.36 -31.46 2.70
C GLN A 204 17.50 -32.65 3.66
N THR A 205 17.66 -32.39 4.97
CA THR A 205 17.76 -33.43 5.98
C THR A 205 16.42 -33.74 6.66
N THR A 206 15.36 -33.00 6.31
CA THR A 206 14.00 -33.24 6.83
C THR A 206 13.42 -34.50 6.19
N PRO A 207 12.82 -35.42 6.98
CA PRO A 207 12.17 -36.62 6.45
C PRO A 207 11.14 -36.34 5.33
N ASP A 208 11.19 -37.14 4.26
CA ASP A 208 10.32 -36.98 3.08
C ASP A 208 8.83 -37.04 3.41
N ASP A 209 8.43 -37.79 4.43
CA ASP A 209 7.03 -37.89 4.84
C ASP A 209 6.49 -36.55 5.37
N LEU A 210 7.32 -35.78 6.08
CA LEU A 210 6.96 -34.44 6.57
C LEU A 210 6.86 -33.44 5.42
N LEU A 211 7.82 -33.48 4.50
CA LEU A 211 7.84 -32.64 3.31
C LEU A 211 6.60 -32.90 2.43
N HIS A 212 6.28 -34.18 2.20
CA HIS A 212 5.11 -34.59 1.43
C HIS A 212 3.79 -34.15 2.06
N GLN A 213 3.65 -34.34 3.38
CA GLN A 213 2.47 -33.91 4.14
C GLN A 213 2.26 -32.39 4.09
N ALA A 214 3.35 -31.62 4.02
CA ALA A 214 3.33 -30.17 3.91
C ALA A 214 3.17 -29.66 2.46
N HIS A 215 2.98 -30.55 1.49
CA HIS A 215 2.97 -30.23 0.05
C HIS A 215 4.25 -29.51 -0.42
N PHE A 216 5.38 -29.77 0.23
CA PHE A 216 6.65 -29.13 -0.07
C PHE A 216 7.58 -30.14 -0.75
N ARG A 217 7.88 -29.96 -2.04
CA ARG A 217 8.84 -30.82 -2.76
C ARG A 217 10.08 -30.01 -3.12
N LEU A 218 11.17 -30.26 -2.40
CA LEU A 218 12.40 -29.48 -2.55
C LEU A 218 12.99 -29.62 -3.97
N GLU A 219 12.88 -30.80 -4.58
CA GLU A 219 13.32 -31.10 -5.95
C GLU A 219 12.42 -30.48 -7.02
N ARG A 220 11.39 -29.74 -6.63
CA ARG A 220 10.54 -28.97 -7.55
C ARG A 220 10.60 -27.47 -7.31
N MET A 221 11.21 -27.03 -6.20
CA MET A 221 11.50 -25.62 -5.94
C MET A 221 12.65 -25.14 -6.81
N ASP A 222 12.39 -24.21 -7.71
CA ASP A 222 13.40 -23.63 -8.60
C ASP A 222 13.95 -22.32 -8.00
N GLU A 223 13.14 -21.60 -7.22
CA GLU A 223 13.47 -20.30 -6.65
C GLU A 223 12.92 -20.12 -5.22
N ILE A 224 13.72 -19.49 -4.35
CA ILE A 224 13.20 -18.80 -3.14
C ILE A 224 13.38 -17.30 -3.36
N ALA A 225 12.30 -16.55 -3.13
CA ALA A 225 12.30 -15.10 -3.25
C ALA A 225 11.74 -14.42 -1.99
N ILE A 226 12.03 -13.14 -1.84
CA ILE A 226 11.54 -12.30 -0.74
C ILE A 226 10.52 -11.30 -1.27
N ASP A 227 9.36 -11.26 -0.62
CA ASP A 227 8.40 -10.19 -0.78
C ASP A 227 8.94 -8.93 -0.10
N LEU A 228 9.22 -7.91 -0.92
CA LEU A 228 9.79 -6.63 -0.49
C LEU A 228 8.74 -5.64 0.02
N ARG A 229 7.45 -5.94 -0.09
CA ARG A 229 6.40 -5.04 0.39
C ARG A 229 6.50 -4.88 1.91
N ALA A 230 6.24 -3.68 2.38
CA ALA A 230 6.14 -3.43 3.81
C ALA A 230 4.94 -4.21 4.38
N HIS A 231 5.08 -4.72 5.60
CA HIS A 231 3.99 -5.43 6.25
C HIS A 231 2.90 -4.46 6.70
N ASP A 232 1.66 -4.71 6.29
CA ASP A 232 0.47 -3.99 6.75
C ASP A 232 -0.38 -4.88 7.66
N HIS A 233 -0.28 -4.68 8.98
CA HIS A 233 -0.99 -5.45 9.99
C HIS A 233 -2.51 -5.41 9.83
N LEU A 234 -3.06 -4.34 9.27
CA LEU A 234 -4.49 -4.13 9.11
C LEU A 234 -5.01 -4.60 7.75
N HIS A 235 -4.13 -4.88 6.78
CA HIS A 235 -4.55 -5.47 5.52
C HIS A 235 -5.14 -6.87 5.76
N PRO A 236 -6.37 -7.17 5.25
CA PRO A 236 -7.09 -8.41 5.58
C PRO A 236 -6.35 -9.68 5.15
N VAL A 237 -5.55 -9.63 4.08
CA VAL A 237 -4.65 -10.74 3.69
C VAL A 237 -3.77 -11.26 4.84
N ASN A 238 -3.36 -10.42 5.79
CA ASN A 238 -2.51 -10.85 6.90
C ASN A 238 -3.29 -11.60 8.00
N LYS A 239 -4.63 -11.66 7.90
CA LYS A 239 -5.48 -12.57 8.69
C LYS A 239 -5.54 -13.97 8.08
N ARG A 240 -5.11 -14.15 6.82
CA ARG A 240 -4.99 -15.47 6.20
C ARG A 240 -3.95 -16.28 6.96
N THR A 241 -4.33 -17.51 7.34
CA THR A 241 -3.45 -18.41 8.09
C THR A 241 -2.10 -18.57 7.41
N ASN A 242 -1.02 -18.39 8.17
CA ASN A 242 0.37 -18.56 7.75
C ASN A 242 0.85 -17.69 6.57
N TYR A 243 0.04 -16.75 6.06
CA TYR A 243 0.43 -15.91 4.93
C TYR A 243 1.69 -15.06 5.22
N MET A 244 1.84 -14.62 6.47
CA MET A 244 3.04 -13.89 6.91
C MET A 244 4.32 -14.72 6.82
N PHE A 245 4.23 -16.05 6.85
CA PHE A 245 5.38 -16.95 6.79
C PHE A 245 5.81 -17.29 5.36
N GLY A 246 5.00 -16.94 4.37
CA GLY A 246 5.26 -17.12 2.96
C GLY A 246 4.14 -17.85 2.24
N GLU A 247 4.37 -18.15 0.97
CA GLU A 247 3.48 -18.98 0.15
C GLU A 247 4.21 -19.50 -1.09
N TRP A 248 3.72 -20.60 -1.64
CA TRP A 248 4.00 -20.92 -3.04
C TRP A 248 3.37 -19.87 -3.94
N ASP A 249 4.12 -19.43 -4.95
CA ASP A 249 3.66 -18.44 -5.89
C ASP A 249 2.75 -19.04 -6.97
N PRO A 250 1.47 -18.58 -7.05
CA PRO A 250 0.52 -19.08 -8.04
C PRO A 250 0.90 -18.75 -9.49
N HIS A 251 1.75 -17.76 -9.73
CA HIS A 251 2.05 -17.27 -11.09
C HIS A 251 3.22 -18.00 -11.76
N ILE A 252 4.00 -18.77 -11.00
CA ILE A 252 5.11 -19.57 -11.52
C ILE A 252 4.77 -21.04 -11.34
N ILE A 253 4.04 -21.57 -12.32
CA ILE A 253 3.54 -22.94 -12.39
C ILE A 253 4.16 -23.68 -13.57
N ASP A 254 4.46 -24.96 -13.40
CA ASP A 254 4.91 -25.82 -14.50
C ASP A 254 3.75 -26.43 -15.31
N ASN A 255 4.09 -27.13 -16.39
CA ASN A 255 3.12 -27.83 -17.24
C ASN A 255 2.40 -29.01 -16.53
N GLN A 256 2.87 -29.42 -15.34
CA GLN A 256 2.25 -30.47 -14.51
C GLN A 256 1.36 -29.88 -13.41
N GLY A 257 1.20 -28.57 -13.33
CA GLY A 257 0.38 -27.89 -12.33
C GLY A 257 1.07 -27.62 -10.99
N TYR A 258 2.40 -27.72 -10.89
CA TYR A 258 3.15 -27.49 -9.66
C TYR A 258 3.79 -26.12 -9.61
N TYR A 259 3.66 -25.45 -8.48
CA TYR A 259 4.33 -24.19 -8.21
C TYR A 259 5.84 -24.38 -8.07
N ARG A 260 6.63 -23.42 -8.57
CA ARG A 260 8.10 -23.52 -8.65
C ARG A 260 8.87 -22.48 -7.86
N ARG A 261 8.20 -21.40 -7.43
CA ARG A 261 8.80 -20.33 -6.62
C ARG A 261 8.13 -20.27 -5.24
N PHE A 262 8.93 -20.29 -4.18
CA PHE A 262 8.46 -20.04 -2.82
C PHE A 262 8.81 -18.62 -2.39
N VAL A 263 7.83 -17.85 -1.93
CA VAL A 263 8.04 -16.44 -1.56
C VAL A 263 7.91 -16.26 -0.05
N ILE A 264 8.96 -15.77 0.59
CA ILE A 264 9.05 -15.51 2.03
C ILE A 264 8.83 -14.01 2.28
N ARG A 265 8.22 -13.63 3.41
CA ARG A 265 8.05 -12.22 3.76
C ARG A 265 9.28 -11.69 4.46
N ARG A 266 9.76 -10.52 4.02
CA ARG A 266 10.95 -9.86 4.58
C ARG A 266 10.92 -9.75 6.11
N LEU A 267 9.75 -9.40 6.68
CA LEU A 267 9.55 -9.24 8.11
C LEU A 267 9.99 -10.48 8.93
N ILE A 268 9.73 -11.69 8.43
CA ILE A 268 10.10 -12.93 9.13
C ILE A 268 11.61 -13.14 9.10
N LEU A 269 12.25 -12.89 7.95
CA LEU A 269 13.70 -13.01 7.82
C LEU A 269 14.40 -12.00 8.72
N ASP A 270 13.97 -10.74 8.67
CA ASP A 270 14.55 -9.67 9.49
C ASP A 270 14.36 -9.95 10.99
N SER A 271 13.20 -10.49 11.40
CA SER A 271 12.95 -10.91 12.79
C SER A 271 13.87 -12.05 13.24
N LEU A 272 14.13 -13.04 12.38
CA LEU A 272 15.03 -14.15 12.70
C LEU A 272 16.49 -13.70 12.73
N LEU A 273 16.90 -12.79 11.85
CA LEU A 273 18.23 -12.17 11.90
C LEU A 273 18.41 -11.35 13.19
N ALA A 274 17.39 -10.58 13.60
CA ALA A 274 17.40 -9.86 14.88
C ALA A 274 17.52 -10.84 16.07
N TRP A 275 16.78 -11.95 16.05
CA TRP A 275 16.90 -12.98 17.09
C TRP A 275 18.33 -13.54 17.16
N ILE A 276 18.92 -13.87 16.00
CA ILE A 276 20.31 -14.32 15.92
C ILE A 276 21.20 -13.25 16.56
N ASP A 277 21.11 -12.00 16.15
CA ASP A 277 22.02 -10.94 16.60
C ASP A 277 21.86 -10.58 18.08
N GLU A 278 20.69 -10.74 18.68
CA GLU A 278 20.44 -10.45 20.09
C GLU A 278 20.97 -11.54 21.04
N HIS A 279 20.97 -12.81 20.61
CA HIS A 279 21.29 -13.97 21.48
C HIS A 279 22.76 -14.39 21.40
N LYS A 280 23.69 -13.43 21.49
CA LYS A 280 25.14 -13.67 21.30
C LYS A 280 25.77 -14.62 22.31
N GLU A 281 25.10 -14.92 23.41
CA GLU A 281 25.48 -15.93 24.40
C GLU A 281 25.48 -17.36 23.84
N ILE A 282 24.73 -17.62 22.77
CA ILE A 282 24.70 -18.91 22.05
C ILE A 282 25.72 -18.85 20.90
N PRO A 283 26.49 -19.93 20.64
CA PRO A 283 27.37 -20.00 19.48
C PRO A 283 26.65 -19.69 18.17
N LEU A 284 27.28 -18.92 17.28
CA LEU A 284 26.65 -18.46 16.03
C LEU A 284 26.08 -19.61 15.20
N GLN A 285 26.81 -20.73 15.12
CA GLN A 285 26.37 -21.90 14.36
C GLN A 285 25.08 -22.49 14.93
N GLU A 286 24.95 -22.61 16.25
CA GLU A 286 23.73 -23.11 16.89
C GLU A 286 22.55 -22.13 16.69
N ARG A 287 22.79 -20.81 16.79
CA ARG A 287 21.76 -19.81 16.49
C ARG A 287 21.26 -19.91 15.05
N LEU A 288 22.18 -20.06 14.09
CA LEU A 288 21.83 -20.23 12.68
C LEU A 288 21.02 -21.51 12.46
N GLU A 289 21.41 -22.62 13.09
CA GLU A 289 20.68 -23.89 13.02
C GLU A 289 19.29 -23.80 13.62
N ASP A 290 19.12 -23.14 14.77
CA ASP A 290 17.83 -23.00 15.43
C ASP A 290 16.91 -22.01 14.70
N ALA A 291 17.45 -20.89 14.17
CA ALA A 291 16.69 -19.96 13.35
C ALA A 291 16.27 -20.60 12.01
N ALA A 292 17.16 -21.35 11.36
CA ALA A 292 16.85 -22.09 10.15
C ALA A 292 15.82 -23.20 10.38
N ALA A 293 15.85 -23.87 11.54
CA ALA A 293 14.84 -24.82 11.96
C ALA A 293 13.45 -24.19 12.05
N VAL A 294 13.36 -22.97 12.60
CA VAL A 294 12.09 -22.25 12.67
C VAL A 294 11.65 -21.74 11.31
N LEU A 295 12.56 -21.21 10.49
CA LEU A 295 12.23 -20.74 9.13
C LEU A 295 11.71 -21.88 8.25
N SER A 296 12.38 -23.02 8.24
CA SER A 296 11.91 -24.21 7.51
C SER A 296 10.55 -24.68 8.05
N GLY A 297 10.35 -24.73 9.36
CA GLY A 297 9.05 -25.06 9.95
C GLY A 297 7.94 -24.10 9.53
N THR A 298 8.20 -22.79 9.45
CA THR A 298 7.22 -21.80 9.00
C THR A 298 6.95 -21.88 7.49
N MET A 299 7.97 -22.17 6.67
CA MET A 299 7.80 -22.46 5.24
C MET A 299 6.92 -23.69 5.00
N LEU A 300 7.11 -24.78 5.75
CA LEU A 300 6.27 -25.99 5.63
C LEU A 300 4.81 -25.71 6.03
N MET A 301 4.59 -24.95 7.08
CA MET A 301 3.25 -24.53 7.50
C MET A 301 2.55 -23.66 6.46
N ALA A 302 3.27 -22.71 5.84
CA ALA A 302 2.76 -21.88 4.76
C ALA A 302 2.45 -22.68 3.48
N SER A 303 3.33 -23.62 3.13
CA SER A 303 3.15 -24.57 2.03
C SER A 303 1.92 -25.43 2.21
N SER A 304 1.63 -25.85 3.46
CA SER A 304 0.45 -26.66 3.75
C SER A 304 -0.86 -25.90 3.47
N ILE A 305 -0.88 -24.58 3.66
CA ILE A 305 -2.04 -23.73 3.37
C ILE A 305 -2.14 -23.37 1.88
N SER A 306 -1.02 -23.02 1.23
CA SER A 306 -1.02 -22.67 -0.20
C SER A 306 -1.15 -23.88 -1.12
N GLY A 307 -0.72 -25.06 -0.68
CA GLY A 307 -0.66 -26.27 -1.49
C GLY A 307 0.47 -26.24 -2.53
N SER A 308 0.73 -27.37 -3.18
CA SER A 308 1.79 -27.52 -4.18
C SER A 308 1.39 -27.07 -5.60
N GLY A 309 0.13 -26.68 -5.79
CA GLY A 309 -0.49 -26.37 -7.07
C GLY A 309 -1.97 -25.99 -6.92
N PRO A 310 -2.62 -25.49 -7.98
CA PRO A 310 -4.02 -25.01 -7.93
C PRO A 310 -5.02 -26.06 -7.46
N ASP A 311 -4.81 -27.31 -7.86
CA ASP A 311 -5.71 -28.44 -7.55
C ASP A 311 -5.41 -29.12 -6.21
N THR A 312 -4.55 -28.53 -5.36
CA THR A 312 -4.13 -29.18 -4.10
C THR A 312 -5.29 -29.27 -3.11
N HIS A 313 -6.05 -28.18 -2.95
CA HIS A 313 -7.17 -28.10 -2.02
C HIS A 313 -8.45 -27.97 -2.82
N ALA A 314 -9.39 -28.89 -2.59
CA ALA A 314 -10.71 -28.82 -3.19
C ALA A 314 -11.58 -27.73 -2.52
N SER A 315 -12.62 -27.26 -3.21
CA SER A 315 -13.47 -26.16 -2.74
C SER A 315 -14.31 -26.51 -1.49
N ASP A 316 -14.42 -27.79 -1.13
CA ASP A 316 -15.07 -28.29 0.08
C ASP A 316 -14.15 -28.24 1.32
N ILE A 317 -12.84 -27.99 1.13
CA ILE A 317 -11.89 -27.79 2.22
C ILE A 317 -11.96 -26.35 2.70
N SER A 318 -12.17 -26.18 4.02
CA SER A 318 -12.05 -24.89 4.69
C SER A 318 -10.86 -24.82 5.63
N LEU A 319 -10.48 -23.59 6.01
CA LEU A 319 -9.42 -23.34 6.98
C LEU A 319 -9.69 -24.04 8.32
N THR A 320 -10.94 -24.11 8.77
CA THR A 320 -11.34 -24.82 9.99
C THR A 320 -10.96 -26.31 9.94
N SER A 321 -11.09 -26.95 8.79
CA SER A 321 -10.72 -28.35 8.60
C SER A 321 -9.21 -28.57 8.43
N LEU A 322 -8.52 -27.58 7.86
CA LEU A 322 -7.11 -27.65 7.49
C LEU A 322 -6.19 -27.31 8.68
N LEU A 323 -6.56 -26.32 9.49
CA LEU A 323 -5.79 -25.83 10.64
C LEU A 323 -5.34 -26.93 11.62
N PRO A 324 -6.20 -27.88 12.05
CA PRO A 324 -5.77 -28.96 12.94
C PRO A 324 -4.79 -29.94 12.30
N LYS A 325 -4.79 -30.07 10.96
CA LYS A 325 -3.81 -30.90 10.25
C LYS A 325 -2.45 -30.20 10.24
N VAL A 326 -2.41 -28.91 9.89
CA VAL A 326 -1.18 -28.11 9.87
C VAL A 326 -0.55 -28.00 11.26
N ALA A 327 -1.37 -27.82 12.31
CA ALA A 327 -0.87 -27.78 13.69
C ALA A 327 -0.18 -29.09 14.11
N ARG A 328 -0.77 -30.24 13.76
CA ARG A 328 -0.17 -31.57 14.04
C ARG A 328 1.13 -31.78 13.27
N GLN A 329 1.16 -31.40 11.99
CA GLN A 329 2.37 -31.48 11.16
C GLN A 329 3.51 -30.63 11.72
N ARG A 330 3.20 -29.39 12.14
CA ARG A 330 4.15 -28.51 12.83
C ARG A 330 4.74 -29.17 14.08
N ASP A 331 3.88 -29.72 14.93
CA ASP A 331 4.32 -30.33 16.19
C ASP A 331 5.16 -31.58 15.93
N ASP A 332 4.79 -32.41 14.96
CA ASP A 332 5.58 -33.58 14.54
C ASP A 332 6.97 -33.14 14.01
N TYR A 333 7.02 -32.15 13.12
CA TYR A 333 8.27 -31.59 12.60
C TYR A 333 9.24 -31.17 13.72
N TYR A 334 8.79 -30.32 14.63
CA TYR A 334 9.65 -29.83 15.71
C TYR A 334 10.02 -30.90 16.74
N ASN A 335 9.12 -31.86 17.02
CA ASN A 335 9.42 -32.98 17.91
C ASN A 335 10.50 -33.88 17.33
N ARG A 336 10.42 -34.22 16.04
CA ARG A 336 11.44 -35.03 15.37
C ARG A 336 12.77 -34.30 15.30
N LEU A 337 12.77 -33.00 15.03
CA LEU A 337 13.98 -32.20 15.02
C LEU A 337 14.65 -32.14 16.40
N LEU A 338 13.88 -31.95 17.47
CA LEU A 338 14.38 -32.02 18.85
C LEU A 338 14.93 -33.41 19.19
N ALA A 339 14.30 -34.48 18.71
CA ALA A 339 14.75 -35.84 18.93
C ALA A 339 16.07 -36.16 18.20
N SER A 340 16.30 -35.56 17.02
CA SER A 340 17.56 -35.70 16.27
C SER A 340 18.73 -34.89 16.84
N ALA A 341 18.47 -33.92 17.73
CA ALA A 341 19.52 -33.12 18.33
C ALA A 341 20.39 -33.95 19.29
N SER A 342 21.71 -33.74 19.25
CA SER A 342 22.69 -34.42 20.11
C SER A 342 23.58 -33.45 20.90
N GLY A 343 24.22 -33.93 21.96
CA GLY A 343 25.22 -33.18 22.74
C GLY A 343 24.64 -32.03 23.58
N SER A 344 25.46 -31.02 23.86
CA SER A 344 25.12 -29.84 24.67
C SER A 344 23.93 -29.05 24.12
N ARG A 345 23.82 -28.94 22.79
CA ARG A 345 22.69 -28.30 22.10
C ARG A 345 21.37 -29.00 22.43
N ALA A 346 21.34 -30.34 22.44
CA ALA A 346 20.14 -31.10 22.76
C ALA A 346 19.67 -30.88 24.21
N GLU A 347 20.60 -30.81 25.16
CA GLU A 347 20.28 -30.51 26.57
C GLU A 347 19.68 -29.11 26.72
N ARG A 348 20.26 -28.11 26.05
CA ARG A 348 19.73 -26.74 26.00
C ARG A 348 18.32 -26.70 25.40
N LEU A 349 18.14 -27.26 24.20
CA LEU A 349 16.85 -27.26 23.51
C LEU A 349 15.77 -27.99 24.32
N ARG A 350 16.09 -29.09 25.02
CA ARG A 350 15.15 -29.77 25.92
C ARG A 350 14.79 -28.92 27.14
N LYS A 351 15.73 -28.16 27.70
CA LYS A 351 15.46 -27.23 28.80
C LYS A 351 14.55 -26.09 28.35
N GLU A 352 14.86 -25.48 27.21
CA GLU A 352 14.04 -24.42 26.61
C GLU A 352 12.64 -24.93 26.21
N ALA A 353 12.55 -26.14 25.66
CA ALA A 353 11.27 -26.77 25.32
C ALA A 353 10.40 -27.01 26.57
N LYS A 354 11.00 -27.41 27.69
CA LYS A 354 10.28 -27.52 28.98
C LYS A 354 9.79 -26.17 29.49
N GLN A 355 10.59 -25.12 29.34
CA GLN A 355 10.21 -23.76 29.76
C GLN A 355 9.09 -23.18 28.90
N SER A 356 9.19 -23.36 27.59
CA SER A 356 8.22 -22.84 26.61
C SER A 356 7.04 -23.79 26.36
N GLN A 357 7.04 -24.98 26.98
CA GLN A 357 6.08 -26.08 26.78
C GLN A 357 5.98 -26.59 25.33
N GLN A 358 6.88 -26.17 24.43
CA GLN A 358 6.90 -26.55 23.02
C GLN A 358 8.36 -26.61 22.51
N PRO A 359 8.73 -27.57 21.65
CA PRO A 359 10.05 -27.56 21.03
C PRO A 359 10.24 -26.31 20.17
N PHE A 360 11.44 -25.71 20.24
CA PHE A 360 11.77 -24.42 19.62
C PHE A 360 10.79 -23.28 19.98
N GLY A 361 10.04 -23.43 21.08
CA GLY A 361 9.04 -22.45 21.52
C GLY A 361 9.65 -21.09 21.85
N HIS A 362 10.90 -21.04 22.32
CA HIS A 362 11.60 -19.79 22.64
C HIS A 362 11.74 -18.85 21.43
N ILE A 363 12.18 -19.35 20.26
CA ILE A 363 12.30 -18.56 19.03
C ILE A 363 10.91 -18.22 18.48
N ARG A 364 9.98 -19.19 18.51
CA ARG A 364 8.61 -18.96 18.02
C ARG A 364 7.89 -17.90 18.84
N HIS A 365 8.04 -17.91 20.16
CA HIS A 365 7.53 -16.88 21.05
C HIS A 365 8.20 -15.53 20.79
N TYR A 366 9.52 -15.51 20.57
CA TYR A 366 10.23 -14.30 20.17
C TYR A 366 9.66 -13.71 18.87
N LEU A 367 9.51 -14.54 17.82
CA LEU A 367 8.96 -14.13 16.54
C LEU A 367 7.54 -13.57 16.69
N ASN A 368 6.67 -14.28 17.39
CA ASN A 368 5.29 -13.81 17.64
C ASN A 368 5.26 -12.50 18.44
N LEU A 369 6.13 -12.35 19.44
CA LEU A 369 6.23 -11.12 20.23
C LEU A 369 6.75 -9.95 19.40
N HIS A 370 7.74 -10.19 18.54
CA HIS A 370 8.27 -9.19 17.62
C HIS A 370 7.19 -8.71 16.65
N LEU A 371 6.45 -9.65 16.04
CA LEU A 371 5.33 -9.35 15.14
C LEU A 371 4.21 -8.58 15.86
N ALA A 372 3.86 -8.98 17.08
CA ALA A 372 2.84 -8.31 17.87
C ALA A 372 3.24 -6.87 18.23
N ARG A 373 4.51 -6.65 18.60
CA ARG A 373 5.05 -5.30 18.87
C ARG A 373 5.05 -4.45 17.60
N TYR A 374 5.49 -5.00 16.48
CA TYR A 374 5.49 -4.32 15.19
C TYR A 374 4.07 -3.89 14.78
N GLY A 375 3.10 -4.81 14.86
CA GLY A 375 1.70 -4.52 14.56
C GLY A 375 1.09 -3.47 15.50
N ALA A 376 1.37 -3.57 16.81
CA ALA A 376 0.89 -2.59 17.79
C ALA A 376 1.45 -1.18 17.52
N GLN A 377 2.74 -1.07 17.24
CA GLN A 377 3.36 0.20 16.86
C GLN A 377 2.75 0.75 15.57
N GLN A 378 2.48 -0.09 14.59
CA GLN A 378 1.89 0.36 13.33
C GLN A 378 0.50 0.95 13.53
N VAL A 379 -0.36 0.30 14.32
CA VAL A 379 -1.69 0.81 14.66
C VAL A 379 -1.58 2.15 15.38
N GLN A 380 -0.64 2.27 16.33
CA GLN A 380 -0.39 3.53 17.05
C GLN A 380 0.04 4.66 16.10
N HIS A 381 1.07 4.44 15.29
CA HIS A 381 1.60 5.46 14.37
C HIS A 381 0.60 5.83 13.27
N ARG A 382 -0.19 4.87 12.76
CA ARG A 382 -1.30 5.14 11.85
C ARG A 382 -2.31 6.10 12.47
N GLN A 383 -2.73 5.85 13.71
CA GLN A 383 -3.72 6.70 14.37
C GLN A 383 -3.17 8.10 14.67
N LEU A 384 -1.92 8.21 15.11
CA LEU A 384 -1.26 9.51 15.32
C LEU A 384 -1.14 10.29 14.01
N SER A 385 -0.74 9.62 12.93
CA SER A 385 -0.68 10.22 11.59
C SER A 385 -2.04 10.79 11.16
N ARG A 386 -3.12 10.00 11.31
CA ARG A 386 -4.49 10.43 10.99
C ARG A 386 -4.93 11.64 11.82
N ILE A 387 -4.65 11.65 13.12
CA ILE A 387 -4.99 12.78 14.01
C ILE A 387 -4.24 14.05 13.55
N TYR A 388 -2.92 13.95 13.33
CA TYR A 388 -2.14 15.10 12.86
C TYR A 388 -2.60 15.61 11.50
N ALA A 389 -2.95 14.71 10.57
CA ALA A 389 -3.48 15.08 9.28
C ALA A 389 -4.78 15.89 9.41
N ARG A 390 -5.72 15.41 10.24
CA ARG A 390 -7.00 16.08 10.51
C ARG A 390 -6.87 17.41 11.26
N MET A 391 -5.79 17.61 11.99
CA MET A 391 -5.46 18.89 12.63
C MET A 391 -4.74 19.88 11.68
N GLY A 392 -4.39 19.47 10.46
CA GLY A 392 -3.65 20.28 9.50
C GLY A 392 -2.11 20.25 9.68
N PHE A 393 -1.58 19.39 10.54
CA PHE A 393 -0.14 19.23 10.76
C PHE A 393 0.49 18.22 9.77
N SER A 394 0.52 18.59 8.49
CA SER A 394 0.95 17.71 7.40
C SER A 394 2.36 17.10 7.58
N VAL A 395 3.33 17.89 8.07
CA VAL A 395 4.70 17.41 8.31
C VAL A 395 4.73 16.34 9.41
N ALA A 396 4.06 16.59 10.53
CA ALA A 396 3.98 15.63 11.64
C ALA A 396 3.25 14.35 11.22
N ALA A 397 2.15 14.48 10.48
CA ALA A 397 1.38 13.36 9.96
C ALA A 397 2.24 12.43 9.09
N ARG A 398 3.05 13.00 8.19
CA ARG A 398 3.96 12.23 7.33
C ARG A 398 5.12 11.60 8.10
N CYS A 399 5.67 12.29 9.10
CA CYS A 399 6.69 11.72 9.97
C CYS A 399 6.17 10.46 10.67
N GLU A 400 4.97 10.52 11.27
CA GLU A 400 4.34 9.36 11.92
C GLU A 400 4.04 8.23 10.93
N ALA A 401 3.51 8.55 9.74
CA ALA A 401 3.25 7.56 8.69
C ALA A 401 4.53 6.88 8.19
N ALA A 402 5.68 7.55 8.25
CA ALA A 402 6.96 7.04 7.77
C ALA A 402 7.68 6.13 8.80
N VAL A 403 7.27 6.11 10.07
CA VAL A 403 7.93 5.29 11.11
C VAL A 403 7.85 3.80 10.78
N ILE A 404 6.65 3.34 10.42
CA ILE A 404 6.44 1.99 9.86
C ILE A 404 5.89 2.19 8.46
N PRO A 405 6.69 1.92 7.42
CA PRO A 405 6.46 2.44 6.07
C PRO A 405 5.41 1.62 5.31
N CYS A 406 4.20 1.55 5.85
CA CYS A 406 3.07 0.90 5.23
C CYS A 406 2.50 1.76 4.10
N THR A 407 2.28 1.16 2.93
CA THR A 407 1.79 1.88 1.75
C THR A 407 0.38 2.44 1.96
N SER A 408 -0.53 1.69 2.61
CA SER A 408 -1.90 2.14 2.91
C SER A 408 -1.91 3.39 3.80
N VAL A 409 -1.20 3.35 4.93
CA VAL A 409 -1.07 4.47 5.87
C VAL A 409 -0.50 5.71 5.20
N ARG A 410 0.48 5.54 4.31
CA ARG A 410 1.03 6.66 3.53
C ARG A 410 -0.02 7.33 2.66
N PHE A 411 -0.77 6.56 1.88
CA PHE A 411 -1.81 7.11 1.00
C PHE A 411 -2.96 7.76 1.79
N GLU A 412 -3.43 7.10 2.85
CA GLU A 412 -4.43 7.67 3.77
C GLU A 412 -3.97 9.00 4.34
N CYS A 413 -2.73 9.05 4.86
CA CYS A 413 -2.13 10.28 5.37
C CYS A 413 -2.09 11.37 4.30
N GLU A 414 -1.56 11.04 3.11
CA GLU A 414 -1.36 12.00 2.04
C GLU A 414 -2.68 12.57 1.48
N ILE A 415 -3.74 11.77 1.44
CA ILE A 415 -5.09 12.24 1.08
C ILE A 415 -5.66 13.11 2.21
N GLN A 416 -5.65 12.61 3.44
CA GLN A 416 -6.32 13.22 4.58
C GLN A 416 -5.80 14.64 4.88
N TRP A 417 -4.48 14.85 4.91
CA TRP A 417 -3.95 16.18 5.23
C TRP A 417 -4.28 17.21 4.13
N ARG A 418 -4.34 16.77 2.87
CA ARG A 418 -4.70 17.64 1.75
C ARG A 418 -6.15 18.10 1.84
N ILE A 419 -7.06 17.18 2.16
CA ILE A 419 -8.47 17.51 2.41
C ILE A 419 -8.57 18.56 3.52
N THR A 420 -7.88 18.36 4.63
CA THR A 420 -7.86 19.35 5.73
C THR A 420 -7.30 20.70 5.28
N LEU A 421 -6.21 20.72 4.49
CA LEU A 421 -5.66 21.97 3.98
C LEU A 421 -6.57 22.65 2.94
N VAL A 422 -7.35 21.90 2.14
CA VAL A 422 -8.39 22.48 1.26
C VAL A 422 -9.33 23.33 2.10
N HIS A 423 -9.92 22.77 3.15
CA HIS A 423 -10.85 23.51 4.01
C HIS A 423 -10.18 24.73 4.67
N LEU A 424 -8.96 24.59 5.19
CA LEU A 424 -8.22 25.71 5.79
C LEU A 424 -7.87 26.81 4.79
N HIS A 425 -7.61 26.50 3.53
CA HIS A 425 -7.43 27.49 2.47
C HIS A 425 -8.74 28.20 2.13
N LEU A 426 -9.86 27.48 2.08
CA LEU A 426 -11.18 28.06 1.85
C LEU A 426 -11.59 29.02 2.97
N GLU A 427 -11.32 28.68 4.24
CA GLU A 427 -11.53 29.59 5.39
C GLU A 427 -10.74 30.90 5.27
N ARG A 428 -9.62 30.89 4.55
CA ARG A 428 -8.77 32.06 4.28
C ARG A 428 -9.09 32.76 2.96
N TYR A 429 -10.15 32.34 2.27
CA TYR A 429 -10.54 32.81 0.93
C TYR A 429 -9.49 32.53 -0.17
N GLU A 430 -8.60 31.56 0.04
CA GLU A 430 -7.51 31.19 -0.86
C GLU A 430 -7.94 30.11 -1.88
N LEU A 431 -8.98 30.40 -2.67
CA LEU A 431 -9.62 29.45 -3.60
C LEU A 431 -8.63 28.75 -4.56
N GLU A 432 -7.67 29.48 -5.11
CA GLU A 432 -6.69 28.90 -6.04
C GLU A 432 -5.76 27.87 -5.36
N GLN A 433 -5.46 28.03 -4.07
CA GLN A 433 -4.62 27.08 -3.34
C GLN A 433 -5.41 25.83 -2.97
N ALA A 434 -6.67 26.00 -2.55
CA ALA A 434 -7.59 24.89 -2.36
C ALA A 434 -7.75 24.05 -3.64
N TRP A 435 -7.96 24.72 -4.79
CA TRP A 435 -8.13 24.02 -6.07
C TRP A 435 -6.89 23.23 -6.49
N LYS A 436 -5.67 23.69 -6.20
CA LYS A 436 -4.44 22.93 -6.53
C LYS A 436 -4.35 21.59 -5.82
N LEU A 437 -4.90 21.48 -4.61
CA LEU A 437 -4.81 20.27 -3.80
C LEU A 437 -5.80 19.18 -4.24
N ILE A 438 -6.95 19.55 -4.81
CA ILE A 438 -7.99 18.60 -5.23
C ILE A 438 -7.47 17.58 -6.27
N PRO A 439 -6.81 18.01 -7.37
CA PRO A 439 -6.20 17.06 -8.32
C PRO A 439 -5.14 16.15 -7.69
N GLU A 440 -4.40 16.63 -6.68
CA GLU A 440 -3.42 15.80 -5.96
C GLU A 440 -4.10 14.71 -5.11
N ILE A 441 -5.25 15.03 -4.50
CA ILE A 441 -6.08 14.06 -3.75
C ILE A 441 -6.53 12.94 -4.69
N GLU A 442 -7.07 13.28 -5.87
CA GLU A 442 -7.50 12.28 -6.85
C GLU A 442 -6.35 11.41 -7.38
N ASP A 443 -5.19 12.01 -7.66
CA ASP A 443 -3.99 11.29 -8.08
C ASP A 443 -3.59 10.25 -7.04
N HIS A 444 -3.60 10.64 -5.76
CA HIS A 444 -3.24 9.75 -4.67
C HIS A 444 -4.27 8.66 -4.41
N LEU A 445 -5.57 8.97 -4.53
CA LEU A 445 -6.62 7.96 -4.47
C LEU A 445 -6.44 6.91 -5.56
N THR A 446 -6.27 7.37 -6.81
CA THR A 446 -6.10 6.50 -7.99
C THR A 446 -4.85 5.63 -7.84
N ARG A 447 -3.70 6.22 -7.52
CA ARG A 447 -2.45 5.47 -7.31
C ARG A 447 -2.53 4.52 -6.13
N GLY A 448 -3.23 4.92 -5.05
CA GLY A 448 -3.48 4.07 -3.89
C GLY A 448 -4.25 2.80 -4.26
N ILE A 449 -5.27 2.92 -5.12
CA ILE A 449 -6.03 1.78 -5.66
C ILE A 449 -5.16 0.95 -6.61
N GLU A 450 -4.48 1.58 -7.58
CA GLU A 450 -3.70 0.88 -8.61
C GLU A 450 -2.50 0.11 -8.07
N CYS A 451 -1.91 0.53 -6.94
CA CYS A 451 -0.84 -0.21 -6.28
C CYS A 451 -1.33 -1.18 -5.19
N GLY A 452 -2.65 -1.29 -4.97
CA GLY A 452 -3.26 -2.20 -4.00
C GLY A 452 -3.18 -1.74 -2.54
N ALA A 453 -2.80 -0.49 -2.28
CA ALA A 453 -2.77 0.09 -0.95
C ALA A 453 -4.18 0.42 -0.42
N LEU A 454 -5.04 0.90 -1.31
CA LEU A 454 -6.48 1.04 -1.09
C LEU A 454 -7.21 -0.10 -1.80
N ILE A 455 -8.42 -0.42 -1.33
CA ILE A 455 -9.23 -1.45 -1.95
C ILE A 455 -9.69 -1.00 -3.35
N ASP A 456 -9.71 -1.93 -4.30
CA ASP A 456 -10.38 -1.73 -5.58
C ASP A 456 -11.90 -1.60 -5.36
N PRO A 457 -12.55 -0.49 -5.77
CA PRO A 457 -13.99 -0.31 -5.57
C PRO A 457 -14.84 -1.48 -6.13
N TRP A 458 -14.41 -2.13 -7.21
CA TRP A 458 -15.11 -3.29 -7.76
C TRP A 458 -15.11 -4.50 -6.83
N ASN A 459 -14.10 -4.64 -5.98
CA ASN A 459 -14.07 -5.69 -4.98
C ASN A 459 -15.13 -5.51 -3.90
N ILE A 460 -15.55 -4.27 -3.61
CA ILE A 460 -16.62 -3.99 -2.64
C ILE A 460 -17.91 -4.66 -3.12
N LEU A 461 -18.30 -4.41 -4.38
CA LEU A 461 -19.46 -5.04 -4.98
C LEU A 461 -19.26 -6.55 -5.18
N GLY A 462 -18.13 -6.96 -5.78
CA GLY A 462 -17.89 -8.35 -6.15
C GLY A 462 -17.78 -9.32 -4.97
N PHE A 463 -17.37 -8.84 -3.80
CA PHE A 463 -17.26 -9.64 -2.58
C PHE A 463 -18.19 -9.17 -1.45
N GLN A 464 -19.11 -8.24 -1.73
CA GLN A 464 -20.09 -7.73 -0.75
C GLN A 464 -19.41 -7.16 0.51
N GLY A 465 -18.36 -6.36 0.33
CA GLY A 465 -17.57 -5.80 1.44
C GLY A 465 -16.70 -6.81 2.20
N LEU A 466 -16.63 -8.07 1.75
CA LEU A 466 -15.82 -9.12 2.37
C LEU A 466 -14.48 -9.33 1.65
N PHE A 467 -13.52 -9.91 2.36
CA PHE A 467 -12.24 -10.38 1.86
C PHE A 467 -12.15 -11.91 2.02
N PRO A 468 -12.12 -12.68 0.92
CA PRO A 468 -11.90 -14.12 0.97
C PRO A 468 -10.48 -14.44 1.48
N LEU A 469 -10.34 -15.32 2.47
CA LEU A 469 -9.05 -15.80 3.00
C LEU A 469 -8.62 -17.14 2.39
N PHE A 470 -9.58 -17.89 1.87
CA PHE A 470 -9.37 -19.22 1.28
C PHE A 470 -10.34 -19.48 0.12
N ILE A 471 -10.24 -20.67 -0.47
CA ILE A 471 -11.07 -21.06 -1.62
C ILE A 471 -12.55 -21.20 -1.21
N SER A 472 -12.81 -21.66 0.02
CA SER A 472 -14.17 -21.79 0.54
C SER A 472 -14.77 -20.42 0.88
N ARG A 473 -16.04 -20.21 0.52
CA ARG A 473 -16.74 -18.93 0.75
C ARG A 473 -16.91 -18.59 2.22
N GLU A 474 -17.05 -19.60 3.09
CA GLU A 474 -17.19 -19.42 4.53
C GLU A 474 -15.93 -18.83 5.17
N ASP A 475 -14.78 -19.00 4.53
CA ASP A 475 -13.49 -18.45 4.97
C ASP A 475 -13.32 -17.00 4.46
N SER A 476 -14.29 -16.13 4.75
CA SER A 476 -14.25 -14.70 4.41
C SER A 476 -14.41 -13.83 5.65
N ILE A 477 -13.79 -12.66 5.65
CA ILE A 477 -13.88 -11.67 6.75
C ILE A 477 -14.30 -10.31 6.20
N PRO A 478 -14.88 -9.41 7.01
CA PRO A 478 -15.11 -8.03 6.59
C PRO A 478 -13.81 -7.35 6.13
N ASP A 479 -13.84 -6.70 4.97
CA ASP A 479 -12.71 -5.91 4.46
C ASP A 479 -12.80 -4.48 5.00
N GLN A 480 -12.10 -4.21 6.10
CA GLN A 480 -12.07 -2.88 6.75
C GLN A 480 -11.60 -1.75 5.83
N ARG A 481 -10.93 -2.06 4.72
CA ARG A 481 -10.49 -1.04 3.75
C ARG A 481 -11.65 -0.46 2.94
N SER A 482 -12.80 -1.15 2.89
CA SER A 482 -14.01 -0.65 2.23
C SER A 482 -14.53 0.62 2.93
N GLU A 483 -14.70 0.58 4.25
CA GLU A 483 -15.08 1.73 5.08
C GLU A 483 -14.08 2.87 4.93
N VAL A 484 -12.77 2.58 4.99
CA VAL A 484 -11.73 3.60 4.83
C VAL A 484 -11.83 4.29 3.47
N LEU A 485 -12.04 3.53 2.39
CA LEU A 485 -12.20 4.11 1.06
C LEU A 485 -13.47 4.97 0.97
N LEU A 486 -14.59 4.49 1.53
CA LEU A 486 -15.86 5.21 1.55
C LEU A 486 -15.73 6.53 2.32
N ASP A 487 -15.10 6.52 3.50
CA ASP A 487 -14.81 7.72 4.29
C ASP A 487 -13.99 8.72 3.48
N LEU A 488 -12.90 8.27 2.83
CA LEU A 488 -12.05 9.16 2.01
C LEU A 488 -12.81 9.74 0.81
N MET A 489 -13.71 8.97 0.20
CA MET A 489 -14.56 9.44 -0.90
C MET A 489 -15.56 10.51 -0.44
N GLU A 490 -16.25 10.29 0.68
CA GLU A 490 -17.20 11.27 1.23
C GLU A 490 -16.50 12.57 1.63
N GLU A 491 -15.33 12.47 2.27
CA GLU A 491 -14.51 13.64 2.61
C GLU A 491 -14.02 14.38 1.34
N MET A 492 -13.64 13.65 0.28
CA MET A 492 -13.27 14.25 -1.00
C MET A 492 -14.45 14.95 -1.69
N PHE A 493 -15.64 14.35 -1.70
CA PHE A 493 -16.85 15.00 -2.21
C PHE A 493 -17.21 16.26 -1.41
N SER A 494 -17.01 16.23 -0.10
CA SER A 494 -17.19 17.39 0.77
C SER A 494 -16.20 18.51 0.44
N ALA A 495 -14.93 18.20 0.19
CA ALA A 495 -13.92 19.15 -0.25
C ALA A 495 -14.25 19.78 -1.62
N TYR A 496 -14.74 18.97 -2.56
CA TYR A 496 -15.24 19.43 -3.85
C TYR A 496 -16.41 20.39 -3.70
N SER A 497 -17.40 20.01 -2.91
CA SER A 497 -18.59 20.82 -2.65
C SER A 497 -18.23 22.17 -2.04
N ALA A 498 -17.37 22.19 -1.01
CA ALA A 498 -16.91 23.41 -0.37
C ALA A 498 -16.17 24.33 -1.37
N THR A 499 -15.29 23.76 -2.20
CA THR A 499 -14.53 24.53 -3.20
C THR A 499 -15.44 25.11 -4.30
N LEU A 500 -16.45 24.35 -4.73
CA LEU A 500 -17.44 24.80 -5.71
C LEU A 500 -18.31 25.94 -5.18
N SER A 501 -18.76 25.82 -3.92
CA SER A 501 -19.52 26.86 -3.23
C SER A 501 -18.71 28.15 -3.09
N GLU A 502 -17.44 28.05 -2.67
CA GLU A 502 -16.57 29.22 -2.53
C GLU A 502 -16.28 29.88 -3.89
N ALA A 503 -16.08 29.09 -4.96
CA ALA A 503 -15.92 29.64 -6.30
C ALA A 503 -17.15 30.44 -6.76
N ALA A 504 -18.36 29.96 -6.43
CA ALA A 504 -19.60 30.69 -6.70
C ALA A 504 -19.73 31.96 -5.85
N ALA A 505 -19.44 31.88 -4.55
CA ALA A 505 -19.48 33.03 -3.64
C ALA A 505 -18.47 34.12 -4.03
N GLN A 506 -17.26 33.75 -4.47
CA GLN A 506 -16.27 34.69 -5.02
C GLN A 506 -16.62 35.16 -6.44
N GLY A 507 -17.58 34.52 -7.12
CA GLY A 507 -17.97 34.80 -8.50
C GLY A 507 -16.87 34.52 -9.53
N ASN A 508 -16.02 33.52 -9.26
CA ASN A 508 -15.02 33.04 -10.20
C ASN A 508 -15.67 31.99 -11.13
N ASP A 509 -16.43 32.47 -12.12
CA ASP A 509 -17.21 31.59 -13.02
C ASP A 509 -16.33 30.60 -13.79
N LYS A 510 -15.07 30.97 -14.09
CA LYS A 510 -14.12 30.09 -14.77
C LYS A 510 -13.78 28.87 -13.90
N LEU A 511 -13.32 29.09 -12.67
CA LEU A 511 -12.98 27.99 -11.76
C LEU A 511 -14.22 27.19 -11.38
N LYS A 512 -15.38 27.85 -11.19
CA LYS A 512 -16.64 27.17 -10.90
C LYS A 512 -16.99 26.12 -11.97
N LEU A 513 -16.88 26.47 -13.25
CA LEU A 513 -17.11 25.56 -14.38
C LEU A 513 -16.11 24.40 -14.39
N GLU A 514 -14.83 24.68 -14.13
CA GLU A 514 -13.78 23.66 -14.09
C GLU A 514 -13.99 22.66 -12.93
N ILE A 515 -14.26 23.16 -11.73
CA ILE A 515 -14.56 22.37 -10.53
C ILE A 515 -15.80 21.52 -10.77
N SER A 516 -16.89 22.12 -11.26
CA SER A 516 -18.15 21.42 -11.50
C SER A 516 -17.99 20.27 -12.49
N HIS A 517 -17.32 20.50 -13.63
CA HIS A 517 -17.08 19.44 -14.61
C HIS A 517 -16.24 18.29 -14.04
N ARG A 518 -15.20 18.60 -13.24
CA ARG A 518 -14.35 17.57 -12.64
C ARG A 518 -15.09 16.78 -11.56
N PHE A 519 -15.87 17.46 -10.72
CA PHE A 519 -16.69 16.83 -9.68
C PHE A 519 -17.73 15.89 -10.31
N GLN A 520 -18.44 16.33 -11.34
CA GLN A 520 -19.40 15.47 -12.05
C GLN A 520 -18.74 14.20 -12.58
N LYS A 521 -17.60 14.32 -13.26
CA LYS A 521 -16.88 13.17 -13.80
C LYS A 521 -16.45 12.18 -12.72
N LEU A 522 -16.04 12.68 -11.56
CA LEU A 522 -15.68 11.86 -10.41
C LEU A 522 -16.91 11.13 -9.84
N ALA A 523 -18.02 11.84 -9.64
CA ALA A 523 -19.30 11.28 -9.20
C ALA A 523 -19.79 10.16 -10.13
N GLU A 524 -19.89 10.43 -11.43
CA GLU A 524 -20.26 9.46 -12.45
C GLU A 524 -19.32 8.24 -12.47
N THR A 525 -18.03 8.45 -12.18
CA THR A 525 -17.06 7.36 -12.11
C THR A 525 -17.26 6.51 -10.86
N TRP A 526 -17.51 7.14 -9.72
CA TRP A 526 -17.72 6.48 -8.45
C TRP A 526 -19.00 5.62 -8.45
N ASP A 527 -20.11 6.17 -8.94
CA ASP A 527 -21.41 5.49 -8.86
C ASP A 527 -21.49 4.25 -9.75
N ARG A 528 -20.61 4.12 -10.76
CA ARG A 528 -20.45 2.88 -11.55
C ARG A 528 -20.07 1.67 -10.70
N TYR A 529 -19.43 1.87 -9.55
CA TYR A 529 -19.05 0.79 -8.64
C TYR A 529 -20.22 0.28 -7.79
N ALA A 530 -21.36 0.99 -7.78
CA ALA A 530 -22.59 0.61 -7.09
C ALA A 530 -22.37 0.24 -5.60
N THR A 531 -21.46 0.95 -4.91
CA THR A 531 -21.12 0.66 -3.50
C THR A 531 -22.31 0.80 -2.56
N THR A 532 -23.30 1.63 -2.92
CA THR A 532 -24.55 1.85 -2.17
C THR A 532 -25.49 0.64 -2.18
N THR A 533 -25.24 -0.36 -3.02
CA THR A 533 -26.06 -1.58 -3.09
C THR A 533 -25.65 -2.65 -2.07
N VAL A 534 -24.48 -2.50 -1.45
CA VAL A 534 -23.97 -3.44 -0.46
C VAL A 534 -24.55 -3.07 0.91
N GLU A 535 -25.25 -4.02 1.52
CA GLU A 535 -25.82 -3.87 2.87
C GLU A 535 -24.70 -3.66 3.91
N ASP A 536 -25.03 -2.96 5.01
CA ASP A 536 -24.13 -2.68 6.14
C ASP A 536 -22.90 -1.80 5.85
N LEU A 537 -22.79 -1.19 4.66
CA LEU A 537 -21.76 -0.19 4.35
C LEU A 537 -22.32 1.25 4.36
N PRO A 538 -21.48 2.26 4.69
CA PRO A 538 -21.86 3.66 4.57
C PRO A 538 -22.37 4.02 3.16
N HIS A 539 -23.50 4.73 3.10
CA HIS A 539 -24.11 5.14 1.84
C HIS A 539 -23.41 6.39 1.28
N VAL A 540 -22.47 6.17 0.35
CA VAL A 540 -21.72 7.23 -0.35
C VAL A 540 -22.14 7.27 -1.82
N ASN A 541 -22.95 8.25 -2.18
CA ASN A 541 -23.44 8.49 -3.54
C ASN A 541 -22.80 9.76 -4.12
N GLY A 542 -22.12 9.61 -5.25
CA GLY A 542 -21.43 10.69 -5.94
C GLY A 542 -22.39 11.67 -6.59
N GLN A 543 -23.39 11.17 -7.31
CA GLN A 543 -24.37 11.99 -8.01
C GLN A 543 -25.17 12.86 -7.04
N ASP A 544 -25.68 12.30 -5.95
CA ASP A 544 -26.42 13.05 -4.92
C ASP A 544 -25.55 14.17 -4.33
N SER A 545 -24.26 13.88 -4.10
CA SER A 545 -23.29 14.86 -3.61
C SER A 545 -23.01 15.98 -4.61
N PHE A 546 -22.86 15.64 -5.90
CA PHE A 546 -22.64 16.61 -6.96
C PHE A 546 -23.87 17.50 -7.19
N GLU A 547 -25.05 16.91 -7.30
CA GLU A 547 -26.30 17.64 -7.53
C GLU A 547 -26.58 18.62 -6.39
N SER A 548 -26.41 18.18 -5.14
CA SER A 548 -26.51 19.05 -3.97
C SER A 548 -25.54 20.23 -4.04
N ALA A 549 -24.27 19.98 -4.39
CA ALA A 549 -23.25 21.02 -4.48
C ALA A 549 -23.48 21.99 -5.65
N ALA A 550 -23.85 21.47 -6.83
CA ALA A 550 -24.15 22.26 -8.01
C ALA A 550 -25.34 23.18 -7.76
N HIS A 551 -26.34 22.70 -7.03
CA HIS A 551 -27.49 23.47 -6.62
C HIS A 551 -27.11 24.62 -5.69
N VAL A 552 -26.39 24.35 -4.60
CA VAL A 552 -25.91 25.38 -3.67
C VAL A 552 -25.06 26.42 -4.41
N SER A 553 -24.20 25.98 -5.33
CA SER A 553 -23.39 26.86 -6.18
C SER A 553 -24.22 27.81 -7.05
N GLN A 554 -25.35 27.34 -7.60
CA GLN A 554 -26.28 28.18 -8.37
C GLN A 554 -26.94 29.23 -7.47
N ILE A 555 -27.46 28.83 -6.31
CA ILE A 555 -28.10 29.74 -5.35
C ILE A 555 -27.12 30.81 -4.88
N LEU A 556 -25.87 30.44 -4.57
CA LEU A 556 -24.83 31.40 -4.17
C LEU A 556 -24.46 32.37 -5.32
N THR A 557 -24.51 31.90 -6.57
CA THR A 557 -24.31 32.77 -7.75
C THR A 557 -25.45 33.79 -7.87
N GLU A 558 -26.70 33.36 -7.66
CA GLU A 558 -27.89 34.22 -7.69
C GLU A 558 -27.88 35.23 -6.54
N TRP A 559 -27.58 34.76 -5.33
CA TRP A 559 -27.40 35.57 -4.13
C TRP A 559 -26.39 36.70 -4.37
N LYS A 560 -25.22 36.37 -4.93
CA LYS A 560 -24.19 37.36 -5.26
C LYS A 560 -24.67 38.39 -6.30
N LYS A 561 -25.40 37.95 -7.34
CA LYS A 561 -25.94 38.85 -8.37
C LYS A 561 -27.01 39.79 -7.84
N GLY A 562 -27.75 39.40 -6.80
CA GLY A 562 -28.81 40.19 -6.18
C GLY A 562 -28.33 41.35 -5.28
N GLY A 563 -27.08 41.36 -4.83
CA GLY A 563 -26.49 42.47 -4.06
C GLY A 563 -27.14 42.71 -2.68
N GLU A 564 -27.28 43.99 -2.27
CA GLU A 564 -27.87 44.39 -0.96
C GLU A 564 -29.37 44.06 -0.81
N ALA A 565 -30.08 43.74 -1.89
CA ALA A 565 -31.51 43.38 -1.86
C ALA A 565 -31.78 41.98 -1.25
N VAL A 566 -30.72 41.25 -0.89
CA VAL A 566 -30.73 39.81 -0.58
C VAL A 566 -30.53 39.50 0.91
N GLY A 567 -30.33 40.51 1.77
CA GLY A 567 -30.39 40.33 3.23
C GLY A 567 -31.78 39.99 3.77
N ASP A 568 -32.75 39.82 2.87
CA ASP A 568 -34.15 39.57 3.20
C ASP A 568 -34.43 38.07 3.19
N ILE A 569 -34.96 37.56 4.30
CA ILE A 569 -35.40 36.16 4.50
C ILE A 569 -36.29 35.66 3.35
N SER A 570 -36.95 36.61 2.67
CA SER A 570 -37.71 36.46 1.42
C SER A 570 -36.97 35.72 0.31
N PHE A 571 -35.68 36.03 0.06
CA PHE A 571 -34.89 35.37 -0.98
C PHE A 571 -34.73 33.88 -0.67
N TRP A 572 -34.27 33.57 0.54
CA TRP A 572 -34.07 32.17 0.94
C TRP A 572 -35.37 31.39 0.93
N ARG A 573 -36.50 31.99 1.34
CA ARG A 573 -37.83 31.37 1.25
C ARG A 573 -38.23 30.94 -0.18
N GLU A 574 -37.85 31.69 -1.22
CA GLU A 574 -38.14 31.32 -2.61
C GLU A 574 -37.27 30.16 -3.13
N HIS A 575 -36.13 29.91 -2.48
CA HIS A 575 -35.18 28.86 -2.85
C HIS A 575 -35.23 27.63 -1.92
N VAL A 576 -35.94 27.72 -0.79
CA VAL A 576 -36.04 26.67 0.24
C VAL A 576 -36.69 25.38 -0.27
N ASP A 577 -37.69 25.48 -1.14
CA ASP A 577 -38.36 24.32 -1.76
C ASP A 577 -37.40 23.46 -2.60
N ARG A 578 -36.20 23.98 -2.87
CA ARG A 578 -35.19 23.31 -3.68
C ARG A 578 -34.13 22.58 -2.84
N PHE A 579 -34.11 22.72 -1.51
CA PHE A 579 -33.19 21.98 -0.64
C PHE A 579 -33.74 20.60 -0.29
N GLU A 580 -33.26 19.56 -0.98
CA GLU A 580 -33.74 18.18 -0.81
C GLU A 580 -32.94 17.36 0.23
N SER A 581 -31.86 17.92 0.80
CA SER A 581 -31.01 17.19 1.77
C SER A 581 -30.45 18.06 2.89
N ALA A 582 -30.22 17.45 4.05
CA ALA A 582 -29.50 18.05 5.19
C ALA A 582 -28.13 18.66 4.78
N LYS A 583 -27.40 18.02 3.86
CA LYS A 583 -26.11 18.49 3.34
C LYS A 583 -26.25 19.82 2.61
N ALA A 584 -27.28 19.98 1.77
CA ALA A 584 -27.51 21.21 1.03
C ALA A 584 -27.84 22.40 1.95
N TYR A 585 -28.64 22.17 3.00
CA TYR A 585 -28.89 23.16 4.06
C TYR A 585 -27.60 23.54 4.76
N ALA A 586 -26.84 22.57 5.27
CA ALA A 586 -25.63 22.83 6.05
C ALA A 586 -24.58 23.63 5.25
N LEU A 587 -24.36 23.29 3.98
CA LEU A 587 -23.42 24.02 3.11
C LEU A 587 -23.84 25.48 2.89
N THR A 588 -25.14 25.71 2.74
CA THR A 588 -25.68 27.06 2.53
C THR A 588 -25.58 27.89 3.82
N VAL A 589 -25.94 27.30 4.96
CA VAL A 589 -25.77 27.93 6.28
C VAL A 589 -24.31 28.26 6.53
N ASP A 590 -23.38 27.34 6.26
CA ASP A 590 -21.95 27.58 6.45
C ASP A 590 -21.44 28.74 5.57
N ALA A 591 -21.87 28.82 4.31
CA ALA A 591 -21.56 29.95 3.44
C ALA A 591 -22.08 31.29 4.00
N LEU A 592 -23.29 31.32 4.58
CA LEU A 592 -23.85 32.51 5.24
C LEU A 592 -23.05 32.89 6.50
N LEU A 593 -22.70 31.91 7.33
CA LEU A 593 -21.89 32.10 8.53
C LEU A 593 -20.50 32.64 8.20
N GLN A 594 -19.87 32.18 7.12
CA GLN A 594 -18.58 32.70 6.65
C GLN A 594 -18.67 34.18 6.23
N LYS A 595 -19.83 34.63 5.73
CA LYS A 595 -20.09 36.04 5.38
C LYS A 595 -20.64 36.88 6.54
N GLN A 596 -20.65 36.33 7.77
CA GLN A 596 -21.18 36.98 8.97
C GLN A 596 -22.68 37.35 8.88
N ASP A 597 -23.45 36.71 7.99
CA ASP A 597 -24.90 36.90 7.93
C ASP A 597 -25.61 35.96 8.92
N HIS A 598 -25.47 36.28 10.21
CA HIS A 598 -26.04 35.50 11.30
C HIS A 598 -27.56 35.44 11.27
N VAL A 599 -28.23 36.45 10.69
CA VAL A 599 -29.70 36.53 10.64
C VAL A 599 -30.25 35.57 9.59
N ALA A 600 -29.69 35.58 8.39
CA ALA A 600 -30.09 34.63 7.34
C ALA A 600 -29.73 33.20 7.75
N ALA A 601 -28.56 32.98 8.36
CA ALA A 601 -28.13 31.66 8.82
C ALA A 601 -29.12 31.06 9.81
N ILE A 602 -29.54 31.79 10.86
CA ILE A 602 -30.49 31.24 11.83
C ILE A 602 -31.87 31.00 11.24
N GLY A 603 -32.34 31.87 10.34
CA GLY A 603 -33.59 31.67 9.62
C GLY A 603 -33.59 30.38 8.81
N LEU A 604 -32.48 30.11 8.11
CA LEU A 604 -32.33 28.89 7.30
C LEU A 604 -32.19 27.63 8.16
N ILE A 605 -31.52 27.71 9.32
CA ILE A 605 -31.46 26.60 10.29
C ILE A 605 -32.86 26.26 10.82
N MET A 606 -33.66 27.26 11.20
CA MET A 606 -35.02 27.00 11.70
C MET A 606 -35.92 26.42 10.61
N GLN A 607 -35.76 26.88 9.37
CA GLN A 607 -36.46 26.31 8.23
C GLN A 607 -36.08 24.84 8.01
N TRP A 608 -34.78 24.51 8.05
CA TRP A 608 -34.30 23.14 8.00
C TRP A 608 -34.94 22.29 9.10
N LEU A 609 -34.96 22.79 10.35
CA LEU A 609 -35.57 22.09 11.49
C LEU A 609 -37.06 21.78 11.26
N SER A 610 -37.80 22.68 10.61
CA SER A 610 -39.21 22.46 10.26
C SER A 610 -39.46 21.47 9.11
N GLN A 611 -38.43 21.13 8.33
CA GLN A 611 -38.48 20.22 7.18
C GLN A 611 -37.73 18.89 7.43
N VAL A 612 -37.37 18.62 8.69
CA VAL A 612 -36.55 17.47 9.09
C VAL A 612 -37.12 16.14 8.62
N ASP A 613 -38.45 15.98 8.58
CA ASP A 613 -39.08 14.72 8.15
C ASP A 613 -38.82 14.40 6.67
N GLN A 614 -38.48 15.40 5.86
CA GLN A 614 -38.12 15.24 4.44
C GLN A 614 -36.61 15.24 4.22
N THR A 615 -35.86 16.06 4.96
CA THR A 615 -34.44 16.33 4.68
C THR A 615 -33.46 15.60 5.61
N GLY A 616 -33.94 15.11 6.76
CA GLY A 616 -33.14 14.58 7.87
C GLY A 616 -32.52 15.66 8.77
N LEU A 617 -32.10 15.27 9.98
CA LEU A 617 -31.37 16.12 10.95
C LEU A 617 -29.87 16.23 10.66
N GLU A 618 -29.32 15.20 10.01
CA GLU A 618 -27.91 15.05 9.72
C GLU A 618 -27.69 14.28 8.40
N SER A 619 -26.56 14.53 7.77
CA SER A 619 -26.09 13.81 6.58
C SER A 619 -24.56 13.76 6.65
N GLY A 620 -23.99 12.62 7.06
CA GLY A 620 -22.55 12.46 7.22
C GLY A 620 -21.98 13.45 8.27
N PRO A 621 -20.99 14.30 7.92
CA PRO A 621 -20.42 15.28 8.85
C PRO A 621 -21.32 16.51 9.08
N TYR A 622 -22.41 16.66 8.31
CA TYR A 622 -23.28 17.83 8.35
C TYR A 622 -24.46 17.58 9.30
N SER A 623 -24.64 18.42 10.31
CA SER A 623 -25.77 18.32 11.25
C SER A 623 -26.31 19.70 11.63
N ILE A 624 -27.60 19.76 11.99
CA ILE A 624 -28.19 20.99 12.58
C ILE A 624 -27.38 21.42 13.81
N HIS A 625 -26.95 20.45 14.62
CA HIS A 625 -26.17 20.69 15.82
C HIS A 625 -24.86 21.42 15.51
N SER A 626 -24.09 20.97 14.52
CA SER A 626 -22.78 21.55 14.19
C SER A 626 -22.90 22.99 13.70
N VAL A 627 -23.87 23.29 12.83
CA VAL A 627 -24.06 24.65 12.30
C VAL A 627 -24.64 25.62 13.35
N LEU A 628 -25.53 25.16 14.23
CA LEU A 628 -26.00 25.95 15.38
C LEU A 628 -24.85 26.32 16.32
N LEU A 629 -23.98 25.35 16.59
CA LEU A 629 -22.86 25.53 17.50
C LEU A 629 -21.81 26.48 16.90
N GLN A 630 -21.59 26.43 15.59
CA GLN A 630 -20.76 27.39 14.86
C GLN A 630 -21.37 28.80 14.90
N TRP A 631 -22.67 28.95 14.63
CA TRP A 631 -23.38 30.23 14.73
C TRP A 631 -23.24 30.85 16.13
N MET A 632 -23.46 30.04 17.18
CA MET A 632 -23.29 30.50 18.57
C MET A 632 -21.83 30.88 18.88
N ARG A 633 -20.85 30.11 18.40
CA ARG A 633 -19.43 30.42 18.61
C ARG A 633 -19.05 31.75 17.97
N GLN A 634 -19.51 32.04 16.75
CA GLN A 634 -19.22 33.33 16.09
C GLN A 634 -19.76 34.51 16.90
N LEU A 635 -21.04 34.46 17.30
CA LEU A 635 -21.68 35.52 18.11
C LEU A 635 -21.09 35.69 19.52
N THR A 636 -20.52 34.64 20.09
CA THR A 636 -19.87 34.68 21.42
C THR A 636 -18.38 34.99 21.37
N SER A 637 -17.74 34.86 20.20
CA SER A 637 -16.32 35.18 20.01
C SER A 637 -16.05 36.68 19.93
N GLU A 638 -17.03 37.46 19.46
CA GLU A 638 -16.97 38.93 19.45
C GLU A 638 -17.38 39.51 20.81
N ILE A 639 -16.41 39.61 21.72
CA ILE A 639 -16.60 40.25 23.05
C ILE A 639 -16.35 41.76 22.93
N GLU A 640 -17.02 42.42 22.00
CA GLU A 640 -17.07 43.88 22.01
C GLU A 640 -18.20 44.35 22.95
N PRO A 641 -17.96 45.34 23.83
CA PRO A 641 -18.96 45.80 24.80
C PRO A 641 -20.28 46.28 24.16
N GLU A 642 -20.21 46.77 22.91
CA GLU A 642 -21.35 47.33 22.18
C GLU A 642 -22.24 46.24 21.54
N SER A 643 -21.65 45.12 21.10
CA SER A 643 -22.39 44.01 20.47
C SER A 643 -22.93 42.98 21.48
N PHE A 644 -22.41 42.95 22.72
CA PHE A 644 -22.79 41.98 23.75
C PHE A 644 -24.31 41.89 23.99
N ASN A 645 -25.00 43.03 24.11
CA ASN A 645 -26.46 43.06 24.33
C ASN A 645 -27.25 42.58 23.11
N ALA A 646 -26.81 42.93 21.90
CA ALA A 646 -27.45 42.49 20.66
C ALA A 646 -27.26 40.97 20.43
N ASN A 647 -26.05 40.46 20.67
CA ASN A 647 -25.72 39.04 20.54
C ASN A 647 -26.47 38.22 21.59
N SER A 648 -26.53 38.67 22.85
CA SER A 648 -27.31 38.01 23.91
C SER A 648 -28.81 37.94 23.59
N THR A 649 -29.37 39.01 23.02
CA THR A 649 -30.77 39.04 22.59
C THR A 649 -31.02 38.07 21.43
N SER A 650 -30.08 37.98 20.48
CA SER A 650 -30.16 37.05 19.35
C SER A 650 -30.08 35.58 19.80
N ILE A 651 -29.21 35.27 20.76
CA ILE A 651 -29.12 33.91 21.35
C ILE A 651 -30.42 33.54 22.07
N ARG A 652 -31.03 34.45 22.83
CA ARG A 652 -32.33 34.20 23.47
C ARG A 652 -33.42 33.90 22.44
N LYS A 653 -33.53 34.75 21.41
CA LYS A 653 -34.48 34.54 20.31
C LYS A 653 -34.25 33.21 19.60
N MET A 654 -33.00 32.78 19.45
CA MET A 654 -32.68 31.49 18.86
C MET A 654 -33.23 30.33 19.70
N PHE A 655 -33.12 30.36 21.03
CA PHE A 655 -33.77 29.37 21.89
C PHE A 655 -35.29 29.41 21.79
N ASP A 656 -35.88 30.61 21.73
CA ASP A 656 -37.33 30.77 21.52
C ASP A 656 -37.77 30.15 20.17
N TYR A 657 -36.98 30.35 19.11
CA TYR A 657 -37.27 29.75 17.80
C TYR A 657 -37.04 28.24 17.78
N LEU A 658 -36.03 27.71 18.47
CA LEU A 658 -35.81 26.27 18.61
C LEU A 658 -37.01 25.61 19.28
N GLU A 659 -37.50 26.16 20.39
CA GLU A 659 -38.67 25.64 21.10
C GLU A 659 -39.91 25.57 20.20
N VAL A 660 -40.10 26.59 19.34
CA VAL A 660 -41.25 26.65 18.43
C VAL A 660 -41.12 25.71 17.23
N ASN A 661 -39.92 25.57 16.65
CA ASN A 661 -39.71 24.84 15.40
C ASN A 661 -39.29 23.37 15.59
N ALA A 662 -38.79 22.98 16.76
CA ALA A 662 -38.34 21.61 17.03
C ALA A 662 -39.47 20.59 17.17
N ALA A 663 -40.73 21.03 17.34
CA ALA A 663 -41.91 20.16 17.47
C ALA A 663 -41.64 18.95 18.39
N ASP A 664 -41.83 17.72 17.90
CA ASP A 664 -41.63 16.47 18.65
C ASP A 664 -40.16 16.23 19.05
N TYR A 665 -39.20 16.86 18.36
CA TYR A 665 -37.76 16.79 18.66
C TYR A 665 -37.34 17.66 19.85
N TRP A 666 -38.24 18.51 20.39
CA TRP A 666 -37.98 19.32 21.60
C TRP A 666 -38.03 18.50 22.89
N SER A 667 -38.86 17.45 22.92
CA SER A 667 -39.04 16.57 24.06
C SER A 667 -38.13 15.35 23.97
N VAL A 668 -37.02 15.36 24.71
CA VAL A 668 -36.12 14.20 24.89
C VAL A 668 -36.62 13.31 26.01
#